data_AF-A0A847N446-F1
#
_entry.id   AF-A0A847N446-F1
#
_cell.length_a   1.000
_cell.length_b   1.000
_cell.length_c   1.000
_cell.angle_alpha   90.00
_cell.angle_beta   90.00
_cell.angle_gamma   90.00
#
_symmetry.space_group_name_H-M   'P 1'
#
loop_
_entity.id
_entity.type
_entity.pdbx_description
1 polymer ?
#
loop_
_entity_poly.entity_id
_entity_poly.type
_entity_poly.pdbx_seq_one_letter_code
_entity_poly.pdbx_strand_id
1 'polypeptide(L)'
;TRLKQMVEILNTSKAWSMEGIDVKKVEKLSETSRTTDFEVTGKEFRGEDTIKIGEKLPLFDCYVAPCQVACPIHQDVPEYVQLVGQGRYGEALALIYDKNALPAITGHICDHQCQLHCTRMDYEGAVHIRDMKRIAVENGFDEFKSMWEGATDKTDVKAAVIGAGPAGLSAAYFLARAGFDTAVFEREESAGGVVRHVIPGFRLPVEAIESDVEFIKAHGVQFNFGVETEKMTVEALRNAGYSYIFYAIGSEVDNDIPLVGDRSRVRPSLSFLASFRKDPTTLSLGKHVVVVGGGNTAMDSARAALRIPGVEKVSVIYRRTENEMPADHEEYGLAKKENIDFLFLANPERFDGNVLTVRKMALGEKDASGRRRPVATDETFTIEADTMITAIGEHADTERLTWYGVPVNEKGWPISDEETKESKMENVYVIGDVQSGPSTVVRCIASARSAVEAAIDKILGPEEDEEDGCGCGHDHDEEHECTCEDGCDCDEDDDEEMTDEERVELEADENEFFAEVAEKKRMILSSKNFGDKEFAATEAARCLECSYLCNKCVDVCPNRANVAIDVRNTGIFADPFQILHLDAYCNECGNCETFCPYDGGPYRKKFTLFSLKEDFENSENSGFFAEGEDILIRLDGKIHNCSMDADGILTGDEEGVTDEVAALIEEVYTSYSYLLGYVEA
;
A
#
# COMPACT_ATOMS: atom_id res chain seq x y z
N THR A 1 -13.76 25.40 -0.75
CA THR A 1 -12.34 25.73 -1.08
C THR A 1 -11.58 26.21 0.14
N ARG A 2 -10.26 25.97 0.20
CA ARG A 2 -9.39 26.43 1.30
C ARG A 2 -9.44 27.94 1.49
N LEU A 3 -9.48 28.68 0.37
CA LEU A 3 -9.67 30.14 0.39
C LEU A 3 -11.00 30.53 1.03
N LYS A 4 -12.08 29.79 0.77
CA LYS A 4 -13.37 29.99 1.44
C LYS A 4 -13.24 29.77 2.95
N GLN A 5 -12.64 28.67 3.41
CA GLN A 5 -12.41 28.42 4.85
C GLN A 5 -11.59 29.57 5.50
N MET A 6 -10.53 30.02 4.82
CA MET A 6 -9.71 31.15 5.29
C MET A 6 -10.51 32.46 5.35
N VAL A 7 -11.30 32.75 4.32
CA VAL A 7 -12.16 33.94 4.26
C VAL A 7 -13.26 33.88 5.32
N GLU A 8 -13.86 32.72 5.59
CA GLU A 8 -14.85 32.55 6.65
C GLU A 8 -14.25 32.80 8.05
N ILE A 9 -13.06 32.26 8.31
CA ILE A 9 -12.31 32.54 9.54
C ILE A 9 -11.96 34.03 9.62
N LEU A 10 -11.47 34.63 8.52
CA LEU A 10 -11.15 36.05 8.47
C LEU A 10 -12.39 36.92 8.68
N ASN A 11 -13.53 36.62 8.05
CA ASN A 11 -14.77 37.39 8.15
C ASN A 11 -15.30 37.51 9.59
N THR A 12 -15.05 36.49 10.41
CA THR A 12 -15.40 36.51 11.84
C THR A 12 -14.30 37.12 12.73
N SER A 13 -13.14 37.43 12.15
CA SER A 13 -11.99 37.96 12.88
C SER A 13 -12.20 39.41 13.29
N LYS A 14 -11.97 39.70 14.58
CA LYS A 14 -11.94 41.08 15.09
C LYS A 14 -10.73 41.87 14.57
N ALA A 15 -9.78 41.19 13.90
CA ALA A 15 -8.53 41.77 13.42
C ALA A 15 -8.69 42.71 12.22
N TRP A 16 -9.84 42.72 11.53
CA TRP A 16 -10.10 43.69 10.44
C TRP A 16 -9.96 45.15 10.86
N SER A 17 -10.13 45.43 12.15
CA SER A 17 -10.01 46.77 12.74
C SER A 17 -8.60 47.11 13.25
N MET A 18 -7.60 46.25 13.01
CA MET A 18 -6.23 46.51 13.44
C MET A 18 -5.55 47.54 12.52
N GLU A 19 -5.09 48.64 13.11
CA GLU A 19 -4.33 49.69 12.40
C GLU A 19 -2.80 49.47 12.43
N GLY A 20 -2.35 48.35 13.00
CA GLY A 20 -0.93 48.03 13.13
C GLY A 20 -0.66 46.57 13.46
N ILE A 21 0.59 46.12 13.29
CA ILE A 21 1.03 44.74 13.52
C ILE A 21 1.33 44.54 15.02
N ASP A 22 0.72 43.53 15.63
CA ASP A 22 1.03 43.10 17.00
C ASP A 22 2.25 42.16 17.00
N VAL A 23 3.45 42.74 17.15
CA VAL A 23 4.73 42.02 17.09
C VAL A 23 4.79 40.87 18.09
N LYS A 24 4.21 41.01 19.29
CA LYS A 24 4.24 39.95 20.31
C LYS A 24 3.43 38.73 19.88
N LYS A 25 2.29 38.94 19.22
CA LYS A 25 1.50 37.82 18.66
C LYS A 25 2.24 37.15 17.50
N VAL A 26 2.93 37.93 16.67
CA VAL A 26 3.76 37.38 15.57
C VAL A 26 4.95 36.58 16.11
N GLU A 27 5.64 37.08 17.14
CA GLU A 27 6.72 36.37 17.83
C GLU A 27 6.20 35.07 18.45
N LYS A 28 5.08 35.12 19.18
CA LYS A 28 4.45 33.93 19.75
C LYS A 28 4.07 32.92 18.66
N LEU A 29 3.46 33.38 17.56
CA LEU A 29 3.12 32.51 16.42
C LEU A 29 4.37 31.86 15.82
N SER A 30 5.46 32.62 15.67
CA SER A 30 6.76 32.13 15.18
C SER A 30 7.35 31.07 16.11
N GLU A 31 7.36 31.32 17.42
CA GLU A 31 7.82 30.35 18.42
C GLU A 31 6.98 29.07 18.39
N THR A 32 5.65 29.19 18.42
CA THR A 32 4.75 28.03 18.38
C THR A 32 4.73 27.33 17.03
N SER A 33 5.07 28.00 15.92
CA SER A 33 5.21 27.36 14.60
C SER A 33 6.43 26.44 14.48
N ARG A 34 7.40 26.60 15.40
CA ARG A 34 8.60 25.77 15.47
C ARG A 34 8.44 24.61 16.44
N THR A 35 7.50 24.71 17.38
CA THR A 35 7.10 23.57 18.20
C THR A 35 5.96 22.85 17.46
N THR A 36 6.00 21.53 17.37
CA THR A 36 4.96 20.72 16.70
C THR A 36 3.59 20.75 17.40
N ASP A 37 3.32 21.74 18.25
CA ASP A 37 2.12 21.88 19.09
C ASP A 37 0.88 22.38 18.33
N PHE A 38 0.86 22.27 17.00
CA PHE A 38 -0.38 22.39 16.26
C PHE A 38 -1.04 21.02 16.20
N GLU A 39 -1.90 20.71 17.18
CA GLU A 39 -2.78 19.52 17.18
C GLU A 39 -3.55 19.37 15.84
N VAL A 40 -3.73 20.48 15.10
CA VAL A 40 -4.52 20.58 13.88
C VAL A 40 -3.70 20.48 12.58
N THR A 41 -2.39 20.78 12.60
CA THR A 41 -1.56 20.82 11.38
C THR A 41 -0.23 20.09 11.50
N GLY A 42 -0.04 19.32 12.57
CA GLY A 42 1.11 18.43 12.72
C GLY A 42 1.08 17.37 11.63
N LYS A 43 1.97 17.48 10.65
CA LYS A 43 2.15 16.44 9.64
C LYS A 43 2.99 15.31 10.22
N GLU A 44 2.59 14.08 9.93
CA GLU A 44 3.45 12.93 10.20
C GLU A 44 4.75 13.05 9.39
N PHE A 45 5.82 12.48 9.93
CA PHE A 45 7.08 12.42 9.22
C PHE A 45 7.00 11.38 8.10
N ARG A 46 7.09 11.83 6.84
CA ARG A 46 7.08 10.97 5.65
C ARG A 46 8.47 10.41 5.28
N GLY A 47 9.56 10.89 5.90
CA GLY A 47 10.90 10.44 5.54
C GLY A 47 11.29 10.80 4.10
N GLU A 48 11.90 9.84 3.41
CA GLU A 48 12.23 9.93 1.97
C GLU A 48 11.07 9.41 1.09
N ASP A 49 10.02 8.86 1.68
CA ASP A 49 8.85 8.40 0.93
C ASP A 49 8.16 9.56 0.23
N THR A 50 7.43 9.24 -0.82
CA THR A 50 6.75 10.21 -1.66
C THR A 50 5.43 9.63 -2.15
N ILE A 51 4.51 10.47 -2.59
CA ILE A 51 3.28 10.02 -3.25
C ILE A 51 3.53 9.43 -4.64
N LYS A 52 4.79 9.43 -5.11
CA LYS A 52 5.13 8.93 -6.44
C LYS A 52 4.95 7.43 -6.52
N ILE A 53 4.32 6.96 -7.57
CA ILE A 53 4.08 5.53 -7.80
C ILE A 53 5.18 4.85 -8.65
N GLY A 54 6.14 5.62 -9.16
CA GLY A 54 7.24 5.11 -9.99
C GLY A 54 6.91 4.91 -11.47
N GLU A 55 5.78 5.44 -11.92
CA GLU A 55 5.32 5.36 -13.30
C GLU A 55 5.30 6.74 -13.98
N LYS A 56 5.44 6.75 -15.31
CA LYS A 56 5.34 7.97 -16.11
C LYS A 56 3.89 8.39 -16.23
N LEU A 57 3.63 9.70 -16.19
CA LEU A 57 2.28 10.25 -16.34
C LEU A 57 1.72 9.89 -17.73
N PRO A 58 0.62 9.10 -17.81
CA PRO A 58 -0.04 8.84 -19.09
C PRO A 58 -0.74 10.11 -19.62
N LEU A 59 -0.97 10.15 -20.93
CA LEU A 59 -1.63 11.27 -21.61
C LEU A 59 -3.09 11.39 -21.14
N PHE A 60 -3.79 10.27 -21.07
CA PHE A 60 -5.16 10.10 -20.55
C PHE A 60 -5.16 9.16 -19.34
N ASP A 61 -6.33 8.95 -18.72
CA ASP A 61 -6.58 7.97 -17.64
C ASP A 61 -5.52 7.97 -16.52
N CYS A 62 -5.36 9.12 -15.88
CA CYS A 62 -4.32 9.33 -14.86
C CYS A 62 -4.83 9.27 -13.42
N TYR A 63 -6.02 8.74 -13.18
CA TYR A 63 -6.52 8.58 -11.82
C TYR A 63 -5.81 7.39 -11.19
N VAL A 64 -5.43 7.57 -9.93
CA VAL A 64 -4.71 6.55 -9.18
C VAL A 64 -4.80 6.86 -7.71
N ALA A 65 -5.02 5.82 -6.91
CA ALA A 65 -4.90 5.89 -5.46
C ALA A 65 -3.49 5.44 -5.04
N PRO A 66 -2.56 6.37 -4.67
CA PRO A 66 -1.19 5.97 -4.34
C PRO A 66 -1.12 5.09 -3.10
N CYS A 67 -2.11 5.19 -2.20
CA CYS A 67 -2.24 4.31 -1.04
C CYS A 67 -2.49 2.84 -1.41
N GLN A 68 -3.21 2.58 -2.51
CA GLN A 68 -3.45 1.24 -3.04
C GLN A 68 -2.21 0.70 -3.74
N VAL A 69 -1.54 1.51 -4.58
CA VAL A 69 -0.30 1.11 -5.26
C VAL A 69 0.83 0.81 -4.27
N ALA A 70 0.97 1.62 -3.22
CA ALA A 70 1.99 1.41 -2.19
C ALA A 70 1.70 0.20 -1.27
N CYS A 71 0.46 -0.28 -1.24
CA CYS A 71 0.09 -1.45 -0.44
C CYS A 71 0.55 -2.72 -1.16
N PRO A 72 1.36 -3.60 -0.54
CA PRO A 72 1.84 -4.82 -1.23
C PRO A 72 0.75 -5.79 -1.71
N ILE A 73 -0.47 -5.65 -1.20
CA ILE A 73 -1.64 -6.47 -1.58
C ILE A 73 -2.70 -5.67 -2.36
N HIS A 74 -2.36 -4.44 -2.79
CA HIS A 74 -3.26 -3.55 -3.54
C HIS A 74 -4.66 -3.42 -2.94
N GLN A 75 -4.71 -3.25 -1.61
CA GLN A 75 -5.95 -3.13 -0.86
C GLN A 75 -6.76 -1.91 -1.32
N ASP A 76 -8.08 -2.07 -1.46
CA ASP A 76 -9.05 -1.04 -1.89
C ASP A 76 -9.32 -0.02 -0.78
N VAL A 77 -8.28 0.76 -0.47
CA VAL A 77 -8.23 1.67 0.67
C VAL A 77 -9.32 2.73 0.61
N PRO A 78 -9.49 3.50 -0.49
CA PRO A 78 -10.54 4.51 -0.56
C PRO A 78 -11.93 3.95 -0.24
N GLU A 79 -12.26 2.79 -0.81
CA GLU A 79 -13.57 2.17 -0.78
C GLU A 79 -13.91 1.67 0.64
N TYR A 80 -13.03 0.88 1.26
CA TYR A 80 -13.31 0.40 2.62
C TYR A 80 -13.31 1.54 3.64
N VAL A 81 -12.53 2.61 3.42
CA VAL A 81 -12.54 3.79 4.30
C VAL A 81 -13.90 4.50 4.25
N GLN A 82 -14.50 4.63 3.06
CA GLN A 82 -15.85 5.18 2.94
C GLN A 82 -16.90 4.29 3.62
N LEU A 83 -16.87 2.99 3.38
CA LEU A 83 -17.80 2.03 3.99
C LEU A 83 -17.73 2.08 5.53
N VAL A 84 -16.52 2.15 6.10
CA VAL A 84 -16.32 2.32 7.55
C VAL A 84 -16.87 3.65 8.04
N GLY A 85 -16.69 4.75 7.30
CA GLY A 85 -17.27 6.05 7.63
C GLY A 85 -18.80 6.08 7.62
N GLN A 86 -19.42 5.27 6.76
CA GLN A 86 -20.87 5.09 6.64
C GLN A 86 -21.43 4.11 7.69
N GLY A 87 -20.56 3.43 8.45
CA GLY A 87 -20.96 2.40 9.42
C GLY A 87 -21.31 1.05 8.79
N ARG A 88 -21.02 0.83 7.51
CA ARG A 88 -21.22 -0.42 6.75
C ARG A 88 -20.02 -1.33 6.95
N TYR A 89 -19.81 -1.77 8.18
CA TYR A 89 -18.57 -2.44 8.58
C TYR A 89 -18.44 -3.84 8.00
N GLY A 90 -19.54 -4.58 7.87
CA GLY A 90 -19.54 -5.91 7.25
C GLY A 90 -19.10 -5.87 5.79
N GLU A 91 -19.59 -4.89 5.02
CA GLU A 91 -19.24 -4.71 3.61
C GLU A 91 -17.79 -4.26 3.46
N ALA A 92 -17.34 -3.32 4.31
CA ALA A 92 -15.93 -2.95 4.38
C ALA A 92 -15.04 -4.16 4.66
N LEU A 93 -15.48 -5.03 5.56
CA LEU A 93 -14.73 -6.22 5.95
C LEU A 93 -14.71 -7.28 4.83
N ALA A 94 -15.80 -7.43 4.06
CA ALA A 94 -15.83 -8.29 2.88
C ALA A 94 -14.79 -7.84 1.84
N LEU A 95 -14.78 -6.54 1.51
CA LEU A 95 -13.79 -5.96 0.61
C LEU A 95 -12.36 -6.13 1.14
N ILE A 96 -12.16 -5.97 2.45
CA ILE A 96 -10.85 -6.17 3.07
C ILE A 96 -10.39 -7.63 2.93
N TYR A 97 -11.27 -8.60 3.23
CA TYR A 97 -10.96 -10.02 3.19
C TYR A 97 -10.66 -10.53 1.78
N ASP A 98 -11.20 -9.87 0.75
CA ASP A 98 -10.90 -10.25 -0.62
C ASP A 98 -9.39 -10.30 -0.89
N LYS A 99 -8.68 -9.30 -0.34
CA LYS A 99 -7.24 -9.11 -0.58
C LYS A 99 -6.33 -9.38 0.61
N ASN A 100 -6.89 -9.42 1.82
CA ASN A 100 -6.14 -9.51 3.07
C ASN A 100 -6.67 -10.64 3.97
N ALA A 101 -5.92 -11.73 4.07
CA ALA A 101 -6.28 -12.87 4.91
C ALA A 101 -6.19 -12.59 6.42
N LEU A 102 -5.47 -11.54 6.84
CA LEU A 102 -5.12 -11.27 8.24
C LEU A 102 -5.45 -9.83 8.66
N PRO A 103 -6.71 -9.36 8.49
CA PRO A 103 -7.05 -7.98 8.76
C PRO A 103 -7.02 -7.63 10.24
N ALA A 104 -7.27 -8.56 11.15
CA ALA A 104 -7.14 -8.30 12.58
C ALA A 104 -5.65 -8.06 12.92
N ILE A 105 -4.73 -8.91 12.47
CA ILE A 105 -3.30 -8.69 12.70
C ILE A 105 -2.81 -7.40 12.03
N THR A 106 -3.12 -7.20 10.75
CA THR A 106 -2.65 -6.02 10.00
C THR A 106 -3.30 -4.71 10.47
N GLY A 107 -4.49 -4.75 11.07
CA GLY A 107 -5.11 -3.60 11.73
C GLY A 107 -4.35 -3.11 12.98
N HIS A 108 -3.49 -3.96 13.56
CA HIS A 108 -2.66 -3.60 14.71
C HIS A 108 -1.21 -3.26 14.36
N ILE A 109 -0.59 -4.05 13.47
CA ILE A 109 0.88 -4.00 13.29
C ILE A 109 1.36 -3.79 11.86
N CYS A 110 0.47 -3.43 10.93
CA CYS A 110 0.90 -3.06 9.58
C CYS A 110 1.84 -1.84 9.62
N ASP A 111 2.88 -1.89 8.78
CA ASP A 111 3.84 -0.82 8.51
C ASP A 111 3.23 0.33 7.69
N HIS A 112 1.98 0.19 7.27
CA HIS A 112 1.09 1.26 6.78
C HIS A 112 1.72 2.18 5.72
N GLN A 113 2.46 1.60 4.77
CA GLN A 113 3.03 2.32 3.60
C GLN A 113 1.98 3.15 2.86
N CYS A 114 0.74 2.67 2.85
CA CYS A 114 -0.42 3.38 2.30
C CYS A 114 -0.66 4.77 2.94
N GLN A 115 -0.38 4.96 4.23
CA GLN A 115 -0.49 6.27 4.90
C GLN A 115 0.66 7.19 4.49
N LEU A 116 1.88 6.67 4.37
CA LEU A 116 3.04 7.44 3.93
C LEU A 116 2.85 7.95 2.49
N HIS A 117 2.18 7.17 1.64
CA HIS A 117 1.86 7.55 0.26
C HIS A 117 0.50 8.26 0.12
N CYS A 118 -0.24 8.46 1.20
CA CYS A 118 -1.54 9.12 1.15
C CYS A 118 -1.40 10.57 0.65
N THR A 119 -2.15 10.93 -0.40
CA THR A 119 -2.19 12.28 -0.95
C THR A 119 -2.51 13.35 0.09
N ARG A 120 -3.28 13.00 1.13
CA ARG A 120 -3.72 13.92 2.20
C ARG A 120 -2.59 14.42 3.09
N MET A 121 -1.47 13.69 3.20
CA MET A 121 -0.27 14.13 3.93
C MET A 121 0.30 15.48 3.44
N ASP A 122 0.08 15.83 2.17
CA ASP A 122 0.49 17.12 1.63
C ASP A 122 -0.32 18.29 2.21
N TYR A 123 -1.45 18.00 2.86
CA TYR A 123 -2.39 18.94 3.45
C TYR A 123 -2.23 18.99 4.97
N GLU A 124 -2.99 18.19 5.72
CA GLU A 124 -2.99 18.18 7.19
C GLU A 124 -2.65 16.83 7.85
N GLY A 125 -2.09 15.89 7.09
CA GLY A 125 -1.70 14.57 7.57
C GLY A 125 -2.44 13.45 6.82
N ALA A 126 -1.98 12.22 6.96
CA ALA A 126 -2.59 11.06 6.31
C ALA A 126 -4.01 10.81 6.84
N VAL A 127 -4.80 10.10 6.05
CA VAL A 127 -5.94 9.35 6.57
C VAL A 127 -5.40 8.21 7.44
N HIS A 128 -6.01 7.94 8.57
CA HIS A 128 -5.60 6.87 9.49
C HIS A 128 -6.09 5.50 9.00
N ILE A 129 -5.54 5.07 7.86
CA ILE A 129 -5.97 3.90 7.09
C ILE A 129 -5.89 2.59 7.89
N ARG A 130 -4.86 2.42 8.73
CA ARG A 130 -4.71 1.24 9.59
C ARG A 130 -5.79 1.19 10.67
N ASP A 131 -6.11 2.33 11.26
CA ASP A 131 -7.16 2.47 12.28
C ASP A 131 -8.56 2.21 11.70
N MET A 132 -8.83 2.69 10.48
CA MET A 132 -10.08 2.41 9.77
C MET A 132 -10.28 0.91 9.51
N LYS A 133 -9.21 0.20 9.12
CA LYS A 133 -9.22 -1.26 8.99
C LYS A 133 -9.53 -1.94 10.32
N ARG A 134 -8.91 -1.47 11.41
CA ARG A 134 -9.16 -2.00 12.74
C ARG A 134 -10.62 -1.82 13.18
N ILE A 135 -11.22 -0.67 12.90
CA ILE A 135 -12.65 -0.42 13.17
C ILE A 135 -13.54 -1.38 12.39
N ALA A 136 -13.24 -1.64 11.10
CA ALA A 136 -13.99 -2.60 10.30
C ALA A 136 -13.97 -4.01 10.92
N VAL A 137 -12.80 -4.46 11.36
CA VAL A 137 -12.65 -5.78 12.00
C VAL A 137 -13.37 -5.84 13.35
N GLU A 138 -13.21 -4.83 14.20
CA GLU A 138 -13.78 -4.81 15.55
C GLU A 138 -15.32 -4.73 15.57
N ASN A 139 -15.94 -4.15 14.53
CA ASN A 139 -17.40 -3.90 14.50
C ASN A 139 -18.16 -4.66 13.41
N GLY A 140 -17.47 -5.15 12.36
CA GLY A 140 -18.11 -5.69 11.17
C GLY A 140 -18.25 -7.21 11.12
N PHE A 141 -17.66 -7.96 12.04
CA PHE A 141 -17.57 -9.43 11.88
C PHE A 141 -18.93 -10.15 11.94
N ASP A 142 -19.84 -9.73 12.82
CA ASP A 142 -21.17 -10.32 12.91
C ASP A 142 -22.03 -10.01 11.67
N GLU A 143 -21.94 -8.77 11.18
CA GLU A 143 -22.60 -8.34 9.93
C GLU A 143 -22.04 -9.09 8.73
N PHE A 144 -20.70 -9.14 8.60
CA PHE A 144 -20.01 -9.91 7.57
C PHE A 144 -20.44 -11.38 7.56
N LYS A 145 -20.49 -12.03 8.74
CA LYS A 145 -20.94 -13.43 8.84
C LYS A 145 -22.36 -13.67 8.35
N SER A 146 -23.24 -12.65 8.38
CA SER A 146 -24.59 -12.78 7.86
C SER A 146 -24.65 -12.75 6.32
N MET A 147 -23.63 -12.19 5.67
CA MET A 147 -23.47 -12.12 4.22
C MET A 147 -22.55 -13.23 3.68
N TRP A 148 -21.68 -13.78 4.53
CA TRP A 148 -20.74 -14.82 4.14
C TRP A 148 -21.44 -16.17 3.91
N GLU A 149 -21.31 -16.71 2.70
CA GLU A 149 -21.94 -17.97 2.28
C GLU A 149 -21.32 -19.23 2.92
N GLY A 150 -20.21 -19.07 3.64
CA GLY A 150 -19.49 -20.15 4.31
C GLY A 150 -18.23 -20.60 3.56
N ALA A 151 -17.71 -21.76 3.92
CA ALA A 151 -16.54 -22.33 3.27
C ALA A 151 -16.89 -22.78 1.84
N THR A 152 -16.02 -22.44 0.88
CA THR A 152 -16.10 -22.97 -0.48
C THR A 152 -16.04 -24.50 -0.47
N ASP A 153 -16.84 -25.14 -1.33
CA ASP A 153 -16.78 -26.59 -1.51
C ASP A 153 -15.40 -27.04 -1.97
N LYS A 154 -14.93 -28.14 -1.37
CA LYS A 154 -13.60 -28.68 -1.65
C LYS A 154 -13.60 -29.48 -2.95
N THR A 155 -12.64 -29.18 -3.82
CA THR A 155 -12.25 -29.99 -4.96
C THR A 155 -11.36 -31.16 -4.52
N ASP A 156 -11.03 -32.06 -5.45
CA ASP A 156 -10.08 -33.15 -5.21
C ASP A 156 -8.61 -32.69 -5.19
N VAL A 157 -8.34 -31.40 -5.42
CA VAL A 157 -6.98 -30.84 -5.44
C VAL A 157 -6.51 -30.55 -4.02
N LYS A 158 -5.48 -31.29 -3.58
CA LYS A 158 -4.93 -31.17 -2.23
C LYS A 158 -3.72 -30.26 -2.16
N ALA A 159 -3.70 -29.36 -1.19
CA ALA A 159 -2.58 -28.47 -0.90
C ALA A 159 -2.05 -28.65 0.54
N ALA A 160 -0.74 -28.76 0.67
CA ALA A 160 -0.05 -28.78 1.96
C ALA A 160 0.68 -27.45 2.19
N VAL A 161 0.43 -26.81 3.33
CA VAL A 161 1.12 -25.58 3.75
C VAL A 161 1.95 -25.87 5.00
N ILE A 162 3.25 -25.60 4.94
CA ILE A 162 4.21 -25.92 6.00
C ILE A 162 4.63 -24.63 6.69
N GLY A 163 4.23 -24.50 7.95
CA GLY A 163 4.34 -23.30 8.76
C GLY A 163 3.01 -22.55 8.82
N ALA A 164 2.55 -22.24 10.03
CA ALA A 164 1.34 -21.49 10.31
C ALA A 164 1.63 -20.03 10.70
N GLY A 165 2.73 -19.45 10.21
CA GLY A 165 2.98 -18.01 10.29
C GLY A 165 2.10 -17.21 9.31
N PRO A 166 2.25 -15.87 9.24
CA PRO A 166 1.41 -15.03 8.39
C PRO A 166 1.34 -15.46 6.91
N ALA A 167 2.46 -15.85 6.29
CA ALA A 167 2.47 -16.32 4.91
C ALA A 167 1.68 -17.64 4.74
N GLY A 168 1.87 -18.60 5.65
CA GLY A 168 1.18 -19.89 5.58
C GLY A 168 -0.31 -19.78 5.88
N LEU A 169 -0.70 -18.97 6.87
CA LEU A 169 -2.10 -18.67 7.15
C LEU A 169 -2.79 -18.02 5.94
N SER A 170 -2.10 -17.08 5.29
CA SER A 170 -2.63 -16.41 4.10
C SER A 170 -2.76 -17.36 2.91
N ALA A 171 -1.74 -18.19 2.65
CA ALA A 171 -1.82 -19.19 1.60
C ALA A 171 -2.99 -20.16 1.85
N ALA A 172 -3.13 -20.63 3.10
CA ALA A 172 -4.20 -21.55 3.46
C ALA A 172 -5.60 -20.93 3.28
N TYR A 173 -5.74 -19.65 3.61
CA TYR A 173 -6.98 -18.90 3.39
C TYR A 173 -7.35 -18.81 1.90
N PHE A 174 -6.44 -18.35 1.05
CA PHE A 174 -6.72 -18.16 -0.37
C PHE A 174 -6.89 -19.50 -1.10
N LEU A 175 -6.12 -20.53 -0.76
CA LEU A 175 -6.29 -21.89 -1.29
C LEU A 175 -7.68 -22.45 -0.93
N ALA A 176 -8.11 -22.28 0.31
CA ALA A 176 -9.43 -22.74 0.73
C ALA A 176 -10.56 -21.99 0.02
N ARG A 177 -10.43 -20.66 -0.15
CA ARG A 177 -11.38 -19.86 -0.96
C ARG A 177 -11.47 -20.33 -2.41
N ALA A 178 -10.35 -20.75 -2.99
CA ALA A 178 -10.27 -21.31 -4.34
C ALA A 178 -10.71 -22.80 -4.42
N GLY A 179 -11.17 -23.41 -3.31
CA GLY A 179 -11.69 -24.76 -3.29
C GLY A 179 -10.64 -25.88 -3.12
N PHE A 180 -9.40 -25.59 -2.76
CA PHE A 180 -8.40 -26.64 -2.49
C PHE A 180 -8.67 -27.33 -1.14
N ASP A 181 -8.53 -28.67 -1.09
CA ASP A 181 -8.49 -29.39 0.18
C ASP A 181 -7.15 -29.14 0.89
N THR A 182 -7.18 -28.13 1.75
CA THR A 182 -6.00 -27.49 2.31
C THR A 182 -5.70 -27.98 3.73
N ALA A 183 -4.45 -28.41 3.95
CA ALA A 183 -3.92 -28.78 5.26
C ALA A 183 -2.68 -27.95 5.61
N VAL A 184 -2.70 -27.35 6.80
CA VAL A 184 -1.57 -26.64 7.41
C VAL A 184 -0.85 -27.56 8.38
N PHE A 185 0.47 -27.59 8.30
CA PHE A 185 1.36 -28.37 9.14
C PHE A 185 2.28 -27.42 9.91
N GLU A 186 2.18 -27.43 11.24
CA GLU A 186 2.90 -26.51 12.14
C GLU A 186 3.63 -27.32 13.21
N ARG A 187 4.91 -26.99 13.43
CA ARG A 187 5.75 -27.66 14.41
C ARG A 187 5.39 -27.27 15.85
N GLU A 188 4.90 -26.05 16.03
CA GLU A 188 4.46 -25.53 17.33
C GLU A 188 3.07 -26.05 17.71
N GLU A 189 2.66 -25.81 18.96
CA GLU A 189 1.34 -26.19 19.48
C GLU A 189 0.20 -25.28 19.00
N SER A 190 0.52 -24.17 18.33
CA SER A 190 -0.46 -23.19 17.86
C SER A 190 -0.01 -22.46 16.59
N ALA A 191 -0.97 -21.96 15.82
CA ALA A 191 -0.72 -21.12 14.65
C ALA A 191 -0.22 -19.72 15.04
N GLY A 192 0.35 -18.98 14.10
CA GLY A 192 0.69 -17.56 14.21
C GLY A 192 2.19 -17.24 14.18
N GLY A 193 3.08 -18.22 14.28
CA GLY A 193 4.53 -18.02 14.12
C GLY A 193 5.08 -16.82 14.93
N VAL A 194 5.88 -15.96 14.28
CA VAL A 194 6.45 -14.74 14.90
C VAL A 194 5.36 -13.83 15.50
N VAL A 195 4.22 -13.66 14.84
CA VAL A 195 3.17 -12.76 15.34
C VAL A 195 2.50 -13.27 16.61
N ARG A 196 2.55 -14.58 16.91
CA ARG A 196 2.01 -15.19 18.15
C ARG A 196 3.05 -15.54 19.20
N HIS A 197 4.27 -15.84 18.80
CA HIS A 197 5.28 -16.32 19.72
C HIS A 197 6.31 -15.26 20.06
N VAL A 198 6.52 -14.23 19.23
CA VAL A 198 7.61 -13.25 19.41
C VAL A 198 7.09 -11.85 19.68
N ILE A 199 6.15 -11.33 18.88
CA ILE A 199 5.70 -9.93 19.01
C ILE A 199 5.07 -9.68 20.39
N PRO A 200 5.46 -8.65 21.16
CA PRO A 200 4.89 -8.44 22.49
C PRO A 200 3.38 -8.17 22.50
N GLY A 201 2.68 -8.64 23.54
CA GLY A 201 1.22 -8.47 23.66
C GLY A 201 0.74 -7.00 23.79
N PHE A 202 1.63 -6.08 24.18
CA PHE A 202 1.31 -4.64 24.17
C PHE A 202 1.23 -4.05 22.75
N ARG A 203 1.74 -4.78 21.75
CA ARG A 203 1.75 -4.38 20.34
C ARG A 203 0.66 -5.13 19.56
N LEU A 204 0.53 -6.43 19.79
CA LEU A 204 -0.46 -7.28 19.14
C LEU A 204 -1.17 -8.18 20.16
N PRO A 205 -2.48 -7.95 20.45
CA PRO A 205 -3.26 -8.83 21.32
C PRO A 205 -3.40 -10.24 20.72
N VAL A 206 -3.45 -11.26 21.58
CA VAL A 206 -3.59 -12.66 21.14
C VAL A 206 -4.96 -12.87 20.51
N GLU A 207 -5.97 -12.16 20.97
CA GLU A 207 -7.34 -12.21 20.50
C GLU A 207 -7.44 -11.82 19.02
N ALA A 208 -6.64 -10.85 18.55
CA ALA A 208 -6.58 -10.49 17.13
C ALA A 208 -6.04 -11.64 16.27
N ILE A 209 -5.02 -12.34 16.76
CA ILE A 209 -4.43 -13.49 16.06
C ILE A 209 -5.43 -14.64 16.00
N GLU A 210 -6.07 -14.95 17.13
CA GLU A 210 -7.09 -16.01 17.17
C GLU A 210 -8.28 -15.67 16.27
N SER A 211 -8.70 -14.41 16.18
CA SER A 211 -9.77 -13.98 15.28
C SER A 211 -9.48 -14.37 13.83
N ASP A 212 -8.28 -14.02 13.32
CA ASP A 212 -7.89 -14.37 11.96
C ASP A 212 -7.75 -15.90 11.79
N VAL A 213 -7.11 -16.59 12.74
CA VAL A 213 -6.90 -18.05 12.68
C VAL A 213 -8.22 -18.83 12.70
N GLU A 214 -9.17 -18.45 13.56
CA GLU A 214 -10.48 -19.09 13.63
C GLU A 214 -11.31 -18.84 12.37
N PHE A 215 -11.18 -17.66 11.75
CA PHE A 215 -11.83 -17.40 10.48
C PHE A 215 -11.26 -18.28 9.36
N ILE A 216 -9.95 -18.47 9.32
CA ILE A 216 -9.30 -19.39 8.36
C ILE A 216 -9.75 -20.84 8.60
N LYS A 217 -9.84 -21.28 9.86
CA LYS A 217 -10.42 -22.60 10.19
C LYS A 217 -11.87 -22.73 9.71
N ALA A 218 -12.65 -21.66 9.80
CA ALA A 218 -14.04 -21.64 9.35
C ALA A 218 -14.16 -21.83 7.82
N HIS A 219 -13.09 -21.58 7.05
CA HIS A 219 -13.00 -21.93 5.61
C HIS A 219 -12.66 -23.41 5.36
N GLY A 220 -12.69 -24.28 6.38
CA GLY A 220 -12.46 -25.71 6.23
C GLY A 220 -10.99 -26.12 6.15
N VAL A 221 -10.06 -25.21 6.47
CA VAL A 221 -8.62 -25.49 6.56
C VAL A 221 -8.33 -26.42 7.73
N GLN A 222 -7.58 -27.50 7.47
CA GLN A 222 -7.19 -28.47 8.49
C GLN A 222 -5.85 -28.06 9.11
N PHE A 223 -5.80 -27.90 10.43
CA PHE A 223 -4.55 -27.59 11.15
C PHE A 223 -3.99 -28.83 11.84
N ASN A 224 -2.72 -29.13 11.55
CA ASN A 224 -1.94 -30.21 12.16
C ASN A 224 -0.79 -29.59 12.94
N PHE A 225 -0.94 -29.48 14.25
CA PHE A 225 0.06 -28.90 15.17
C PHE A 225 1.00 -29.98 15.74
N GLY A 226 2.18 -29.56 16.21
CA GLY A 226 3.15 -30.45 16.82
C GLY A 226 3.77 -31.47 15.86
N VAL A 227 3.83 -31.15 14.56
CA VAL A 227 4.32 -32.11 13.56
C VAL A 227 5.84 -32.23 13.62
N GLU A 228 6.34 -33.44 13.36
CA GLU A 228 7.78 -33.65 13.21
C GLU A 228 8.25 -33.03 11.89
N THR A 229 9.06 -31.98 11.98
CA THR A 229 9.59 -31.27 10.82
C THR A 229 10.24 -32.22 9.81
N GLU A 230 10.97 -33.22 10.29
CA GLU A 230 11.73 -34.16 9.47
C GLU A 230 10.86 -34.99 8.53
N LYS A 231 9.55 -35.10 8.81
CA LYS A 231 8.58 -35.82 7.97
C LYS A 231 7.92 -34.95 6.90
N MET A 232 8.13 -33.63 6.93
CA MET A 232 7.49 -32.66 6.03
C MET A 232 8.30 -32.42 4.74
N THR A 233 8.91 -33.49 4.21
CA THR A 233 9.67 -33.43 2.95
C THR A 233 8.73 -33.42 1.74
N VAL A 234 9.20 -32.87 0.62
CA VAL A 234 8.41 -32.82 -0.63
C VAL A 234 7.97 -34.23 -1.06
N GLU A 235 8.87 -35.21 -0.96
CA GLU A 235 8.57 -36.59 -1.31
C GLU A 235 7.49 -37.19 -0.39
N ALA A 236 7.59 -36.98 0.92
CA ALA A 236 6.62 -37.51 1.87
C ALA A 236 5.22 -36.90 1.67
N LEU A 237 5.14 -35.59 1.42
CA LEU A 237 3.88 -34.89 1.17
C LEU A 237 3.24 -35.31 -0.16
N ARG A 238 4.03 -35.46 -1.23
CA ARG A 238 3.53 -36.01 -2.50
C ARG A 238 3.00 -37.43 -2.33
N ASN A 239 3.70 -38.28 -1.59
CA ASN A 239 3.25 -39.64 -1.27
C ASN A 239 1.97 -39.67 -0.42
N ALA A 240 1.72 -38.63 0.38
CA ALA A 240 0.47 -38.44 1.12
C ALA A 240 -0.69 -37.88 0.25
N GLY A 241 -0.43 -37.59 -1.03
CA GLY A 241 -1.42 -37.16 -2.00
C GLY A 241 -1.58 -35.65 -2.16
N TYR A 242 -0.65 -34.84 -1.64
CA TYR A 242 -0.66 -33.39 -1.84
C TYR A 242 -0.04 -33.03 -3.20
N SER A 243 -0.82 -32.37 -4.06
CA SER A 243 -0.42 -31.95 -5.40
C SER A 243 0.35 -30.63 -5.40
N TYR A 244 0.00 -29.74 -4.46
CA TYR A 244 0.61 -28.43 -4.28
C TYR A 244 1.20 -28.30 -2.87
N ILE A 245 2.43 -27.79 -2.75
CA ILE A 245 3.16 -27.72 -1.48
C ILE A 245 3.71 -26.30 -1.30
N PHE A 246 3.43 -25.67 -0.16
CA PHE A 246 3.85 -24.30 0.16
C PHE A 246 4.71 -24.30 1.42
N TYR A 247 5.99 -23.96 1.30
CA TYR A 247 6.89 -23.79 2.44
C TYR A 247 6.89 -22.34 2.93
N ALA A 248 6.33 -22.13 4.13
CA ALA A 248 6.17 -20.83 4.80
C ALA A 248 6.84 -20.84 6.19
N ILE A 249 8.07 -21.33 6.26
CA ILE A 249 8.77 -21.63 7.53
C ILE A 249 9.50 -20.44 8.18
N GLY A 250 9.43 -19.26 7.56
CA GLY A 250 10.06 -18.04 8.07
C GLY A 250 11.59 -18.01 8.03
N SER A 251 12.17 -16.94 8.59
CA SER A 251 13.61 -16.76 8.80
C SER A 251 13.88 -16.66 10.31
N GLU A 252 14.39 -17.74 10.90
CA GLU A 252 14.53 -17.85 12.36
C GLU A 252 15.98 -18.03 12.83
N VAL A 253 16.94 -18.15 11.90
CA VAL A 253 18.34 -18.36 12.26
C VAL A 253 18.98 -16.99 12.53
N ASP A 254 19.27 -16.70 13.80
CA ASP A 254 19.89 -15.44 14.22
C ASP A 254 21.26 -15.23 13.58
N ASN A 255 21.56 -13.98 13.17
CA ASN A 255 22.91 -13.59 12.76
C ASN A 255 23.85 -13.55 13.97
N ASP A 256 25.09 -14.03 13.80
CA ASP A 256 26.10 -13.96 14.85
C ASP A 256 26.81 -12.60 14.87
N ILE A 257 26.95 -12.04 16.07
CA ILE A 257 27.75 -10.83 16.29
C ILE A 257 29.20 -11.24 16.64
N PRO A 258 30.22 -10.66 15.98
CA PRO A 258 31.61 -10.89 16.33
C PRO A 258 31.96 -10.17 17.64
N LEU A 259 31.53 -10.76 18.76
CA LEU A 259 31.72 -10.26 20.12
C LEU A 259 32.73 -11.14 20.87
N VAL A 260 33.74 -10.49 21.44
CA VAL A 260 34.75 -11.13 22.30
C VAL A 260 34.30 -11.11 23.76
N GLY A 261 34.62 -12.14 24.53
CA GLY A 261 34.38 -12.19 25.99
C GLY A 261 33.26 -13.14 26.41
N ASP A 262 32.55 -12.79 27.48
CA ASP A 262 31.52 -13.63 28.09
C ASP A 262 30.19 -13.55 27.32
N ARG A 263 29.79 -14.67 26.72
CA ARG A 263 28.55 -14.79 25.94
C ARG A 263 27.37 -15.34 26.75
N SER A 264 27.57 -15.73 28.01
CA SER A 264 26.49 -16.29 28.86
C SER A 264 25.36 -15.30 29.15
N ARG A 265 25.62 -14.01 28.96
CA ARG A 265 24.69 -12.89 29.17
C ARG A 265 24.27 -12.22 27.87
N VAL A 266 24.52 -12.87 26.74
CA VAL A 266 24.07 -12.45 25.42
C VAL A 266 22.85 -13.28 25.04
N ARG A 267 21.75 -12.62 24.70
CA ARG A 267 20.49 -13.28 24.34
C ARG A 267 20.06 -12.87 22.93
N PRO A 268 19.77 -13.81 22.04
CA PRO A 268 19.13 -13.48 20.77
C PRO A 268 17.72 -12.89 20.99
N SER A 269 17.32 -11.94 20.15
CA SER A 269 16.06 -11.21 20.31
C SER A 269 14.84 -12.11 20.20
N LEU A 270 14.79 -13.04 19.25
CA LEU A 270 13.65 -13.93 19.08
C LEU A 270 13.43 -14.82 20.31
N SER A 271 14.51 -15.42 20.83
CA SER A 271 14.45 -16.25 22.05
C SER A 271 14.05 -15.45 23.29
N PHE A 272 14.59 -14.23 23.43
CA PHE A 272 14.23 -13.32 24.52
C PHE A 272 12.75 -12.93 24.48
N LEU A 273 12.28 -12.46 23.32
CA LEU A 273 10.91 -12.03 23.11
C LEU A 273 9.91 -13.19 23.26
N ALA A 274 10.26 -14.39 22.79
CA ALA A 274 9.45 -15.58 23.00
C ALA A 274 9.32 -15.96 24.48
N SER A 275 10.42 -15.87 25.23
CA SER A 275 10.39 -16.09 26.68
C SER A 275 9.59 -14.99 27.39
N PHE A 276 9.71 -13.74 26.95
CA PHE A 276 8.94 -12.61 27.48
C PHE A 276 7.45 -12.81 27.25
N ARG A 277 7.06 -13.26 26.07
CA ARG A 277 5.66 -13.48 25.73
C ARG A 277 5.04 -14.65 26.50
N LYS A 278 5.83 -15.70 26.76
CA LYS A 278 5.40 -16.84 27.56
C LYS A 278 5.19 -16.48 29.02
N ASP A 279 6.20 -15.89 29.66
CA ASP A 279 6.11 -15.41 31.05
C ASP A 279 7.26 -14.42 31.35
N PRO A 280 6.98 -13.10 31.41
CA PRO A 280 7.98 -12.09 31.74
C PRO A 280 8.65 -12.30 33.11
N THR A 281 7.97 -12.95 34.06
CA THR A 281 8.48 -13.12 35.43
C THR A 281 9.62 -14.14 35.54
N THR A 282 9.77 -15.00 34.53
CA THR A 282 10.86 -15.98 34.44
C THR A 282 12.19 -15.35 34.00
N LEU A 283 12.15 -14.12 33.49
CA LEU A 283 13.32 -13.45 32.96
C LEU A 283 14.01 -12.60 34.02
N SER A 284 15.32 -12.78 34.14
CA SER A 284 16.20 -11.90 34.91
C SER A 284 17.26 -11.33 33.97
N LEU A 285 17.29 -10.00 33.85
CA LEU A 285 18.19 -9.27 32.94
C LEU A 285 19.21 -8.37 33.67
N GLY A 286 19.10 -8.22 34.99
CA GLY A 286 19.86 -7.22 35.75
C GLY A 286 19.25 -5.83 35.65
N LYS A 287 20.03 -4.80 35.96
CA LYS A 287 19.59 -3.40 36.01
C LYS A 287 19.80 -2.66 34.70
N HIS A 288 20.91 -2.96 34.00
CA HIS A 288 21.33 -2.28 32.78
C HIS A 288 21.27 -3.25 31.60
N VAL A 289 20.35 -3.00 30.67
CA VAL A 289 20.17 -3.85 29.48
C VAL A 289 20.57 -3.09 28.22
N VAL A 290 21.35 -3.73 27.36
CA VAL A 290 21.73 -3.19 26.05
C VAL A 290 21.08 -4.02 24.97
N VAL A 291 20.38 -3.37 24.03
CA VAL A 291 19.85 -3.99 22.82
C VAL A 291 20.69 -3.54 21.63
N VAL A 292 21.13 -4.48 20.79
CA VAL A 292 21.99 -4.20 19.63
C VAL A 292 21.17 -4.40 18.36
N GLY A 293 20.89 -3.32 17.63
CA GLY A 293 20.05 -3.36 16.45
C GLY A 293 19.35 -2.03 16.19
N GLY A 294 18.63 -1.95 15.07
CA GLY A 294 17.88 -0.74 14.70
C GLY A 294 16.54 -1.02 14.02
N GLY A 295 16.10 -2.27 13.91
CA GLY A 295 14.79 -2.62 13.34
C GLY A 295 13.69 -2.70 14.39
N ASN A 296 12.47 -3.03 13.96
CA ASN A 296 11.32 -3.22 14.85
C ASN A 296 11.59 -4.25 15.94
N THR A 297 12.28 -5.35 15.64
CA THR A 297 12.71 -6.35 16.63
C THR A 297 13.56 -5.74 17.75
N ALA A 298 14.39 -4.74 17.45
CA ALA A 298 15.20 -4.05 18.44
C ALA A 298 14.34 -3.12 19.31
N MET A 299 13.37 -2.42 18.72
CA MET A 299 12.42 -1.58 19.47
C MET A 299 11.56 -2.43 20.41
N ASP A 300 11.00 -3.52 19.89
CA ASP A 300 10.21 -4.48 20.68
C ASP A 300 11.03 -5.08 21.82
N SER A 301 12.27 -5.49 21.53
CA SER A 301 13.18 -6.02 22.56
C SER A 301 13.49 -4.99 23.64
N ALA A 302 13.73 -3.72 23.27
CA ALA A 302 14.05 -2.67 24.22
C ALA A 302 12.85 -2.32 25.12
N ARG A 303 11.67 -2.17 24.52
CA ARG A 303 10.41 -1.89 25.23
C ARG A 303 9.99 -3.06 26.13
N ALA A 304 10.17 -4.30 25.66
CA ALA A 304 9.92 -5.50 26.47
C ALA A 304 10.92 -5.61 27.63
N ALA A 305 12.21 -5.40 27.40
CA ALA A 305 13.23 -5.43 28.44
C ALA A 305 12.94 -4.40 29.56
N LEU A 306 12.48 -3.19 29.20
CA LEU A 306 12.14 -2.16 30.18
C LEU A 306 10.98 -2.57 31.11
N ARG A 307 10.11 -3.48 30.67
CA ARG A 307 8.98 -4.00 31.44
C ARG A 307 9.36 -5.15 32.37
N ILE A 308 10.59 -5.66 32.30
CA ILE A 308 11.06 -6.74 33.17
C ILE A 308 11.37 -6.19 34.57
N PRO A 309 10.86 -6.82 35.65
CA PRO A 309 11.18 -6.42 37.01
C PRO A 309 12.69 -6.38 37.29
N GLY A 310 13.16 -5.25 37.83
CA GLY A 310 14.56 -5.04 38.19
C GLY A 310 15.40 -4.32 37.14
N VAL A 311 14.90 -4.15 35.92
CA VAL A 311 15.53 -3.31 34.90
C VAL A 311 15.31 -1.84 35.24
N GLU A 312 16.39 -1.07 35.33
CA GLU A 312 16.37 0.37 35.62
C GLU A 312 16.65 1.20 34.37
N LYS A 313 17.44 0.65 33.44
CA LYS A 313 17.88 1.36 32.23
C LYS A 313 18.03 0.42 31.05
N VAL A 314 17.48 0.84 29.91
CA VAL A 314 17.66 0.16 28.63
C VAL A 314 18.31 1.11 27.63
N SER A 315 19.29 0.63 26.88
CA SER A 315 19.93 1.38 25.80
C SER A 315 19.97 0.58 24.51
N VAL A 316 19.64 1.22 23.38
CA VAL A 316 19.74 0.65 22.04
C VAL A 316 21.04 1.14 21.41
N ILE A 317 21.90 0.21 21.00
CA ILE A 317 23.10 0.49 20.23
C ILE A 317 22.81 0.22 18.76
N TYR A 318 22.99 1.25 17.93
CA TYR A 318 22.86 1.15 16.49
C TYR A 318 24.12 1.64 15.77
N ARG A 319 24.61 0.83 14.83
CA ARG A 319 25.86 1.10 14.09
C ARG A 319 25.77 2.24 13.08
N ARG A 320 24.57 2.75 12.79
CA ARG A 320 24.33 3.90 11.89
C ARG A 320 23.64 5.04 12.65
N THR A 321 23.08 6.02 11.94
CA THR A 321 22.35 7.14 12.55
C THR A 321 20.84 6.88 12.58
N GLU A 322 20.10 7.77 13.22
CA GLU A 322 18.63 7.79 13.24
C GLU A 322 18.02 7.73 11.83
N ASN A 323 18.61 8.45 10.86
CA ASN A 323 18.09 8.51 9.48
C ASN A 323 18.20 7.18 8.73
N GLU A 324 19.15 6.32 9.09
CA GLU A 324 19.27 4.99 8.47
C GLU A 324 18.59 3.88 9.30
N MET A 325 17.85 4.23 10.35
CA MET A 325 17.16 3.26 11.21
C MET A 325 16.00 2.59 10.43
N PRO A 326 15.96 1.25 10.34
CA PRO A 326 14.88 0.54 9.64
C PRO A 326 13.62 0.31 10.49
N ALA A 327 13.60 0.65 11.78
CA ALA A 327 12.40 0.57 12.59
C ALA A 327 11.36 1.60 12.14
N ASP A 328 10.09 1.25 12.30
CA ASP A 328 8.99 2.18 12.05
C ASP A 328 9.14 3.39 12.97
N HIS A 329 8.95 4.59 12.44
CA HIS A 329 9.13 5.82 13.21
C HIS A 329 8.15 5.89 14.40
N GLU A 330 6.97 5.29 14.27
CA GLU A 330 6.02 5.10 15.36
C GLU A 330 6.65 4.33 16.53
N GLU A 331 7.23 3.16 16.25
CA GLU A 331 7.82 2.28 17.27
C GLU A 331 9.04 2.93 17.94
N TYR A 332 9.89 3.57 17.14
CA TYR A 332 11.00 4.36 17.64
C TYR A 332 10.53 5.54 18.52
N GLY A 333 9.48 6.25 18.09
CA GLY A 333 8.87 7.34 18.85
C GLY A 333 8.29 6.88 20.18
N LEU A 334 7.63 5.72 20.21
CA LEU A 334 7.15 5.08 21.44
C LEU A 334 8.31 4.67 22.36
N ALA A 335 9.38 4.08 21.82
CA ALA A 335 10.56 3.73 22.59
C ALA A 335 11.23 4.96 23.24
N LYS A 336 11.35 6.08 22.50
CA LYS A 336 11.81 7.37 23.05
C LYS A 336 10.91 7.89 24.18
N LYS A 337 9.57 7.83 24.00
CA LYS A 337 8.59 8.24 25.03
C LYS A 337 8.70 7.40 26.31
N GLU A 338 9.12 6.14 26.18
CA GLU A 338 9.38 5.24 27.31
C GLU A 338 10.76 5.46 27.98
N ASN A 339 11.53 6.48 27.57
CA ASN A 339 12.88 6.81 28.06
C ASN A 339 13.95 5.75 27.77
N ILE A 340 13.84 5.07 26.63
CA ILE A 340 14.93 4.21 26.13
C ILE A 340 16.02 5.11 25.52
N ASP A 341 17.27 4.88 25.93
CA ASP A 341 18.42 5.62 25.42
C ASP A 341 18.91 5.07 24.07
N PHE A 342 19.29 5.94 23.14
CA PHE A 342 19.82 5.55 21.83
C PHE A 342 21.28 5.96 21.67
N LEU A 343 22.13 5.00 21.35
CA LEU A 343 23.55 5.15 21.06
C LEU A 343 23.78 4.87 19.58
N PHE A 344 23.80 5.94 18.79
CA PHE A 344 24.08 5.89 17.36
C PHE A 344 25.57 5.81 17.07
N LEU A 345 25.89 5.38 15.86
CA LEU A 345 27.25 5.22 15.38
C LEU A 345 28.11 4.43 16.39
N ALA A 346 27.55 3.32 16.85
CA ALA A 346 28.14 2.51 17.90
C ALA A 346 27.97 1.03 17.57
N ASN A 347 29.02 0.23 17.79
CA ASN A 347 28.98 -1.22 17.58
C ASN A 347 29.69 -1.94 18.72
N PRO A 348 29.07 -2.93 19.38
CA PRO A 348 29.72 -3.69 20.45
C PRO A 348 30.89 -4.51 19.92
N GLU A 349 31.98 -4.58 20.69
CA GLU A 349 33.15 -5.40 20.34
C GLU A 349 33.47 -6.45 21.38
N ARG A 350 33.29 -6.11 22.66
CA ARG A 350 33.74 -6.96 23.76
C ARG A 350 32.87 -6.80 24.99
N PHE A 351 32.52 -7.91 25.64
CA PHE A 351 31.70 -7.94 26.85
C PHE A 351 32.41 -8.74 27.96
N ASP A 352 32.86 -8.08 29.03
CA ASP A 352 33.48 -8.74 30.19
C ASP A 352 32.92 -8.16 31.49
N GLY A 353 32.60 -9.04 32.46
CA GLY A 353 31.96 -8.58 33.70
C GLY A 353 30.70 -7.77 33.39
N ASN A 354 30.50 -6.63 34.03
CA ASN A 354 29.36 -5.75 33.75
C ASN A 354 29.71 -4.61 32.77
N VAL A 355 30.74 -4.77 31.95
CA VAL A 355 31.26 -3.70 31.09
C VAL A 355 31.24 -4.14 29.63
N LEU A 356 30.50 -3.39 28.81
CA LEU A 356 30.47 -3.53 27.36
C LEU A 356 31.40 -2.49 26.74
N THR A 357 32.41 -2.96 26.00
CA THR A 357 33.27 -2.11 25.17
C THR A 357 32.64 -1.94 23.79
N VAL A 358 32.45 -0.70 23.40
CA VAL A 358 31.73 -0.28 22.19
C VAL A 358 32.67 0.55 21.33
N ARG A 359 32.79 0.19 20.05
CA ARG A 359 33.51 0.97 19.04
C ARG A 359 32.62 2.06 18.48
N LYS A 360 33.17 3.26 18.34
CA LYS A 360 32.52 4.34 17.59
C LYS A 360 32.63 4.07 16.09
N MET A 361 31.52 4.28 15.39
CA MET A 361 31.40 4.14 13.95
C MET A 361 31.36 5.53 13.30
N ALA A 362 31.61 5.57 12.00
CA ALA A 362 31.38 6.71 11.14
C ALA A 362 30.63 6.24 9.89
N LEU A 363 29.86 7.12 9.26
CA LEU A 363 29.19 6.80 7.99
C LEU A 363 30.18 6.90 6.82
N GLY A 364 30.29 5.83 6.04
CA GLY A 364 30.99 5.79 4.76
C GLY A 364 30.04 6.03 3.58
N GLU A 365 30.40 5.46 2.43
CA GLU A 365 29.60 5.43 1.20
C GLU A 365 28.28 4.65 1.36
N LYS A 366 27.30 4.92 0.49
CA LYS A 366 26.05 4.14 0.41
C LYS A 366 26.34 2.68 0.02
N ASP A 367 25.63 1.75 0.64
CA ASP A 367 25.62 0.32 0.30
C ASP A 367 24.54 0.01 -0.76
N ALA A 368 24.41 -1.27 -1.12
CA ALA A 368 23.42 -1.73 -2.12
C ALA A 368 21.96 -1.48 -1.70
N SER A 369 21.69 -1.29 -0.41
CA SER A 369 20.36 -0.90 0.09
C SER A 369 20.13 0.62 0.08
N GLY A 370 21.06 1.40 -0.48
CA GLY A 370 21.02 2.87 -0.50
C GLY A 370 21.44 3.54 0.82
N ARG A 371 21.69 2.75 1.88
CA ARG A 371 22.03 3.26 3.21
C ARG A 371 23.54 3.42 3.38
N ARG A 372 23.98 4.44 4.10
CA ARG A 372 25.42 4.65 4.34
C ARG A 372 26.01 3.52 5.18
N ARG A 373 27.12 2.95 4.72
CA ARG A 373 27.80 1.84 5.40
C ARG A 373 28.46 2.32 6.70
N PRO A 374 28.36 1.57 7.80
CA PRO A 374 29.07 1.91 9.02
C PRO A 374 30.54 1.50 8.90
N VAL A 375 31.45 2.42 9.22
CA VAL A 375 32.91 2.22 9.20
C VAL A 375 33.45 2.36 10.62
N ALA A 376 34.20 1.35 11.07
CA ALA A 376 34.86 1.35 12.37
C ALA A 376 35.86 2.51 12.48
N THR A 377 35.78 3.29 13.57
CA THR A 377 36.83 4.26 13.92
C THR A 377 37.82 3.66 14.92
N ASP A 378 38.92 4.34 15.21
CA ASP A 378 39.90 3.90 16.21
C ASP A 378 39.45 4.15 17.66
N GLU A 379 38.31 4.83 17.86
CA GLU A 379 37.81 5.19 19.19
C GLU A 379 36.87 4.13 19.76
N THR A 380 37.11 3.78 21.02
CA THR A 380 36.24 2.92 21.82
C THR A 380 35.83 3.60 23.11
N PHE A 381 34.64 3.28 23.62
CA PHE A 381 34.19 3.68 24.94
C PHE A 381 33.50 2.50 25.64
N THR A 382 33.30 2.62 26.94
CA THR A 382 32.69 1.56 27.75
C THR A 382 31.36 2.00 28.30
N ILE A 383 30.40 1.08 28.35
CA ILE A 383 29.12 1.25 29.03
C ILE A 383 28.87 0.11 30.01
N GLU A 384 28.11 0.38 31.06
CA GLU A 384 27.68 -0.65 32.00
C GLU A 384 26.50 -1.43 31.43
N ALA A 385 26.59 -2.76 31.47
CA ALA A 385 25.54 -3.67 31.00
C ALA A 385 25.59 -5.00 31.78
N ASP A 386 24.43 -5.43 32.27
CA ASP A 386 24.24 -6.75 32.88
C ASP A 386 23.85 -7.80 31.84
N THR A 387 23.05 -7.40 30.84
CA THR A 387 22.59 -8.27 29.75
C THR A 387 22.66 -7.54 28.41
N MET A 388 23.04 -8.27 27.36
CA MET A 388 22.98 -7.79 25.98
C MET A 388 21.98 -8.62 25.17
N ILE A 389 21.07 -7.96 24.45
CA ILE A 389 20.12 -8.57 23.54
C ILE A 389 20.54 -8.25 22.10
N THR A 390 20.66 -9.24 21.23
CA THR A 390 21.09 -9.05 19.83
C THR A 390 19.89 -9.16 18.89
N ALA A 391 19.61 -8.06 18.19
CA ALA A 391 18.54 -7.92 17.18
C ALA A 391 19.15 -7.43 15.85
N ILE A 392 20.06 -8.25 15.30
CA ILE A 392 20.87 -7.92 14.11
C ILE A 392 20.41 -8.67 12.85
N GLY A 393 19.16 -9.13 12.84
CA GLY A 393 18.50 -9.82 11.74
C GLY A 393 18.73 -11.32 11.73
N GLU A 394 17.94 -11.98 10.90
CA GLU A 394 17.84 -13.43 10.78
C GLU A 394 17.98 -13.87 9.31
N HIS A 395 18.23 -15.16 9.09
CA HIS A 395 18.26 -15.77 7.76
C HIS A 395 17.49 -17.09 7.70
N ALA A 396 17.25 -17.57 6.48
CA ALA A 396 16.58 -18.84 6.22
C ALA A 396 17.37 -20.03 6.77
N ASP A 397 16.66 -21.03 7.30
CA ASP A 397 17.26 -22.30 7.73
C ASP A 397 17.59 -23.16 6.50
N THR A 398 18.80 -22.97 5.95
CA THR A 398 19.29 -23.65 4.75
C THR A 398 19.33 -25.18 4.91
N GLU A 399 19.71 -25.66 6.10
CA GLU A 399 19.78 -27.09 6.38
C GLU A 399 18.38 -27.71 6.31
N ARG A 400 17.38 -27.03 6.88
CA ARG A 400 15.98 -27.47 6.83
C ARG A 400 15.39 -27.43 5.43
N LEU A 401 15.65 -26.38 4.66
CA LEU A 401 15.21 -26.31 3.25
C LEU A 401 15.80 -27.46 2.43
N THR A 402 17.09 -27.72 2.60
CA THR A 402 17.78 -28.83 1.93
C THR A 402 17.20 -30.17 2.36
N TRP A 403 16.89 -30.34 3.66
CA TRP A 403 16.24 -31.54 4.19
C TRP A 403 14.86 -31.79 3.57
N TYR A 404 14.07 -30.73 3.38
CA TYR A 404 12.78 -30.82 2.70
C TYR A 404 12.89 -31.18 1.21
N GLY A 405 14.08 -31.07 0.64
CA GLY A 405 14.35 -31.26 -0.79
C GLY A 405 14.25 -29.96 -1.60
N VAL A 406 14.08 -28.81 -0.95
CA VAL A 406 13.96 -27.50 -1.62
C VAL A 406 15.35 -27.02 -2.08
N PRO A 407 15.56 -26.75 -3.39
CA PRO A 407 16.84 -26.26 -3.89
C PRO A 407 17.21 -24.89 -3.32
N VAL A 408 18.47 -24.73 -2.89
CA VAL A 408 19.03 -23.48 -2.36
C VAL A 408 20.22 -23.01 -3.18
N ASN A 409 20.47 -21.69 -3.20
CA ASN A 409 21.62 -21.09 -3.86
C ASN A 409 22.87 -21.09 -2.97
N GLU A 410 24.01 -20.60 -3.49
CA GLU A 410 25.29 -20.53 -2.76
C GLU A 410 25.23 -19.67 -1.48
N LYS A 411 24.25 -18.77 -1.37
CA LYS A 411 24.02 -17.93 -0.19
C LYS A 411 23.06 -18.56 0.82
N GLY A 412 22.58 -19.77 0.56
CA GLY A 412 21.67 -20.51 1.45
C GLY A 412 20.20 -20.13 1.33
N TRP A 413 19.81 -19.32 0.34
CA TRP A 413 18.41 -18.94 0.08
C TRP A 413 17.74 -19.90 -0.90
N PRO A 414 16.43 -20.16 -0.78
CA PRO A 414 15.69 -20.99 -1.73
C PRO A 414 15.78 -20.41 -3.14
N ILE A 415 15.83 -21.30 -4.14
CA ILE A 415 15.76 -20.91 -5.55
C ILE A 415 14.30 -21.00 -5.98
N SER A 416 13.65 -19.85 -6.04
CA SER A 416 12.28 -19.68 -6.52
C SER A 416 12.18 -18.55 -7.53
N ASP A 417 11.13 -18.60 -8.33
CA ASP A 417 10.72 -17.51 -9.20
C ASP A 417 10.28 -16.28 -8.39
N GLU A 418 10.57 -15.08 -8.88
CA GLU A 418 10.29 -13.85 -8.14
C GLU A 418 8.82 -13.44 -8.19
N GLU A 419 8.05 -13.86 -9.18
CA GLU A 419 6.65 -13.49 -9.39
C GLU A 419 5.73 -14.56 -8.80
N THR A 420 5.81 -15.77 -9.33
CA THR A 420 4.99 -16.93 -8.95
C THR A 420 5.40 -17.57 -7.63
N LYS A 421 6.61 -17.27 -7.12
CA LYS A 421 7.19 -17.88 -5.91
C LYS A 421 7.38 -19.41 -5.99
N GLU A 422 7.24 -19.99 -7.18
CA GLU A 422 7.47 -21.41 -7.40
C GLU A 422 8.97 -21.73 -7.34
N SER A 423 9.33 -22.81 -6.65
CA SER A 423 10.70 -23.32 -6.64
C SER A 423 11.05 -24.02 -7.96
N LYS A 424 12.30 -24.46 -8.11
CA LYS A 424 12.68 -25.35 -9.22
C LYS A 424 11.98 -26.72 -9.24
N MET A 425 11.23 -27.05 -8.19
CA MET A 425 10.39 -28.24 -8.15
C MET A 425 8.96 -27.85 -8.46
N GLU A 426 8.40 -28.55 -9.45
CA GLU A 426 7.02 -28.38 -9.90
C GLU A 426 6.01 -28.46 -8.74
N ASN A 427 5.13 -27.46 -8.67
CA ASN A 427 4.07 -27.28 -7.69
C ASN A 427 4.58 -27.17 -6.24
N VAL A 428 5.85 -26.81 -6.04
CA VAL A 428 6.43 -26.53 -4.73
C VAL A 428 6.81 -25.05 -4.66
N TYR A 429 6.16 -24.31 -3.77
CA TYR A 429 6.29 -22.87 -3.60
C TYR A 429 7.00 -22.54 -2.29
N VAL A 430 7.73 -21.44 -2.27
CA VAL A 430 8.42 -20.93 -1.07
C VAL A 430 8.00 -19.49 -0.85
N ILE A 431 7.38 -19.20 0.30
CA ILE A 431 6.65 -17.94 0.51
C ILE A 431 6.98 -17.27 1.86
N GLY A 432 6.85 -15.94 1.88
CA GLY A 432 7.12 -15.12 3.08
C GLY A 432 8.60 -15.00 3.40
N ASP A 433 8.92 -14.79 4.68
CA ASP A 433 10.28 -14.45 5.13
C ASP A 433 11.36 -15.48 4.76
N VAL A 434 11.01 -16.75 4.52
CA VAL A 434 11.98 -17.76 4.05
C VAL A 434 12.43 -17.51 2.60
N GLN A 435 11.59 -16.86 1.80
CA GLN A 435 11.85 -16.54 0.39
C GLN A 435 12.60 -15.21 0.26
N SER A 436 12.12 -14.16 0.92
CA SER A 436 12.65 -12.78 0.76
C SER A 436 13.61 -12.33 1.86
N GLY A 437 13.74 -13.11 2.94
CA GLY A 437 14.28 -12.65 4.22
C GLY A 437 13.25 -11.89 5.07
N PRO A 438 13.59 -11.55 6.33
CA PRO A 438 12.67 -10.91 7.27
C PRO A 438 12.00 -9.66 6.69
N SER A 439 10.68 -9.66 6.67
CA SER A 439 9.87 -8.63 6.03
C SER A 439 8.67 -8.21 6.91
N THR A 440 7.66 -7.59 6.30
CA THR A 440 6.44 -7.18 7.00
C THR A 440 5.32 -8.20 6.78
N VAL A 441 4.35 -8.23 7.70
CA VAL A 441 3.19 -9.15 7.64
C VAL A 441 2.47 -9.01 6.30
N VAL A 442 2.21 -7.78 5.83
CA VAL A 442 1.50 -7.55 4.57
C VAL A 442 2.27 -8.07 3.35
N ARG A 443 3.62 -8.04 3.37
CA ARG A 443 4.45 -8.64 2.31
C ARG A 443 4.41 -10.16 2.33
N CYS A 444 4.28 -10.77 3.51
CA CYS A 444 4.00 -12.21 3.62
C CYS A 444 2.66 -12.58 3.00
N ILE A 445 1.62 -11.76 3.17
CA ILE A 445 0.30 -11.95 2.54
C ILE A 445 0.44 -11.84 1.02
N ALA A 446 1.12 -10.79 0.53
CA ALA A 446 1.35 -10.60 -0.91
C ALA A 446 2.09 -11.79 -1.53
N SER A 447 3.17 -12.26 -0.89
CA SER A 447 3.90 -13.44 -1.34
C SER A 447 3.03 -14.71 -1.37
N ALA A 448 2.12 -14.87 -0.42
CA ALA A 448 1.20 -16.00 -0.41
C ALA A 448 0.19 -15.90 -1.55
N ARG A 449 -0.36 -14.71 -1.81
CA ARG A 449 -1.30 -14.47 -2.91
C ARG A 449 -0.72 -14.80 -4.26
N SER A 450 0.44 -14.24 -4.61
CA SER A 450 1.06 -14.51 -5.92
C SER A 450 1.34 -16.01 -6.12
N ALA A 451 1.68 -16.74 -5.05
CA ALA A 451 1.92 -18.18 -5.12
C ALA A 451 0.62 -18.99 -5.32
N VAL A 452 -0.47 -18.55 -4.69
CA VAL A 452 -1.77 -19.21 -4.81
C VAL A 452 -2.42 -18.90 -6.15
N GLU A 453 -2.37 -17.64 -6.61
CA GLU A 453 -2.80 -17.21 -7.95
C GLU A 453 -2.06 -18.04 -9.01
N ALA A 454 -0.72 -18.10 -8.97
CA ALA A 454 0.05 -18.94 -9.89
C ALA A 454 -0.25 -20.45 -9.80
N ALA A 455 -0.72 -20.95 -8.66
CA ALA A 455 -1.16 -22.34 -8.53
C ALA A 455 -2.56 -22.56 -9.14
N ILE A 456 -3.45 -21.58 -9.05
CA ILE A 456 -4.77 -21.58 -9.66
C ILE A 456 -4.64 -21.50 -11.18
N ASP A 457 -3.82 -20.58 -11.70
CA ASP A 457 -3.61 -20.38 -13.13
C ASP A 457 -3.11 -21.67 -13.81
N LYS A 458 -2.26 -22.46 -13.12
CA LYS A 458 -1.82 -23.77 -13.62
C LYS A 458 -2.92 -24.80 -13.73
N ILE A 459 -3.98 -24.69 -12.93
CA ILE A 459 -5.13 -25.61 -12.96
C ILE A 459 -6.10 -25.18 -14.05
N LEU A 460 -6.39 -23.88 -14.14
CA LEU A 460 -7.32 -23.33 -15.12
C LEU A 460 -6.74 -23.37 -16.54
N GLY A 461 -5.41 -23.28 -16.68
CA GLY A 461 -4.74 -23.15 -17.97
C GLY A 461 -4.68 -21.69 -18.42
N PRO A 462 -4.08 -21.39 -19.59
CA PRO A 462 -4.22 -20.07 -20.18
C PRO A 462 -5.71 -19.79 -20.41
N GLU A 463 -6.15 -18.57 -20.13
CA GLU A 463 -7.44 -18.09 -20.64
C GLU A 463 -7.40 -18.27 -22.16
N GLU A 464 -8.21 -19.18 -22.68
CA GLU A 464 -8.56 -19.11 -24.09
C GLU A 464 -9.36 -17.82 -24.19
N ASP A 465 -8.82 -16.81 -24.90
CA ASP A 465 -9.60 -15.66 -25.33
C ASP A 465 -10.77 -16.23 -26.15
N GLU A 466 -11.89 -16.54 -25.49
CA GLU A 466 -13.15 -16.70 -26.19
C GLU A 466 -13.43 -15.30 -26.75
N GLU A 467 -12.97 -15.06 -27.99
CA GLU A 467 -13.63 -14.09 -28.86
C GLU A 467 -15.12 -14.34 -28.66
N ASP A 468 -15.87 -13.29 -28.29
CA ASP A 468 -17.33 -13.28 -28.14
C ASP A 468 -17.99 -13.74 -29.45
N GLY A 469 -17.90 -15.03 -29.73
CA GLY A 469 -18.55 -15.74 -30.79
C GLY A 469 -19.85 -16.21 -30.19
N CYS A 470 -20.95 -15.57 -30.57
CA CYS A 470 -22.29 -16.10 -30.43
C CYS A 470 -22.23 -17.63 -30.56
N GLY A 471 -22.71 -18.36 -29.55
CA GLY A 471 -22.58 -19.82 -29.41
C GLY A 471 -23.27 -20.66 -30.50
N CYS A 472 -23.55 -20.08 -31.67
CA CYS A 472 -24.10 -20.67 -32.86
C CYS A 472 -23.06 -21.46 -33.69
N GLY A 473 -21.76 -21.27 -33.45
CA GLY A 473 -20.69 -22.08 -34.07
C GLY A 473 -20.49 -21.84 -35.58
N HIS A 474 -20.84 -20.65 -36.09
CA HIS A 474 -20.60 -20.23 -37.48
C HIS A 474 -20.00 -18.82 -37.55
N ASP A 475 -19.10 -18.60 -38.50
CA ASP A 475 -18.46 -17.30 -38.74
C ASP A 475 -19.50 -16.29 -39.26
N HIS A 476 -19.64 -15.16 -38.57
CA HIS A 476 -20.45 -14.04 -39.01
C HIS A 476 -19.64 -13.16 -39.98
N ASP A 477 -19.60 -13.53 -41.25
CA ASP A 477 -19.16 -12.63 -42.31
C ASP A 477 -20.33 -11.67 -42.66
N GLU A 478 -20.03 -10.37 -42.85
CA GLU A 478 -20.97 -9.25 -43.08
C GLU A 478 -21.93 -9.37 -44.30
N GLU A 479 -22.02 -10.52 -44.98
CA GLU A 479 -22.89 -10.72 -46.15
C GLU A 479 -23.91 -11.87 -46.04
N HIS A 480 -24.13 -12.47 -44.87
CA HIS A 480 -25.10 -13.56 -44.73
C HIS A 480 -26.26 -13.28 -43.75
N GLU A 481 -27.45 -13.02 -44.31
CA GLU A 481 -28.74 -13.11 -43.60
C GLU A 481 -28.90 -14.52 -43.00
N CYS A 482 -29.05 -14.57 -41.67
CA CYS A 482 -29.24 -15.82 -40.93
C CYS A 482 -30.57 -16.49 -41.35
N THR A 483 -30.47 -17.69 -41.94
CA THR A 483 -31.63 -18.53 -42.26
C THR A 483 -31.66 -19.76 -41.36
N CYS A 484 -31.90 -19.59 -40.07
CA CYS A 484 -32.20 -20.72 -39.18
C CYS A 484 -33.70 -21.04 -39.22
N GLU A 485 -34.05 -22.23 -39.73
CA GLU A 485 -35.43 -22.75 -39.84
C GLU A 485 -35.91 -23.51 -38.58
N ASP A 486 -35.08 -23.59 -37.55
CA ASP A 486 -35.44 -24.19 -36.25
C ASP A 486 -35.39 -23.08 -35.20
N GLY A 487 -36.51 -22.87 -34.50
CA GLY A 487 -36.71 -21.78 -33.54
C GLY A 487 -35.71 -21.83 -32.38
N CYS A 488 -34.56 -21.21 -32.60
CA CYS A 488 -33.66 -20.75 -31.56
C CYS A 488 -34.30 -19.52 -30.92
N ASP A 489 -34.67 -19.64 -29.64
CA ASP A 489 -34.85 -18.51 -28.72
C ASP A 489 -33.48 -17.84 -28.51
N CYS A 490 -32.98 -17.12 -29.52
CA CYS A 490 -31.76 -16.31 -29.40
C CYS A 490 -32.06 -14.81 -29.37
N ASP A 491 -33.31 -14.41 -29.16
CA ASP A 491 -33.74 -13.02 -29.04
C ASP A 491 -34.71 -12.88 -27.85
N GLU A 492 -34.25 -13.11 -26.62
CA GLU A 492 -34.95 -12.69 -25.40
C GLU A 492 -34.01 -12.83 -24.16
N ASP A 493 -32.75 -12.38 -24.29
CA ASP A 493 -32.12 -11.79 -23.10
C ASP A 493 -32.84 -10.46 -22.91
N ASP A 494 -33.67 -10.39 -21.86
CA ASP A 494 -34.31 -9.18 -21.35
C ASP A 494 -33.23 -8.18 -20.89
N ASP A 495 -32.46 -7.63 -21.83
CA ASP A 495 -31.81 -6.33 -21.64
C ASP A 495 -32.94 -5.29 -21.74
N GLU A 496 -33.65 -5.06 -20.62
CA GLU A 496 -34.53 -3.90 -20.52
C GLU A 496 -33.68 -2.66 -20.82
N GLU A 497 -33.79 -2.12 -22.04
CA GLU A 497 -33.13 -0.88 -22.43
C GLU A 497 -33.47 0.19 -21.39
N MET A 498 -32.44 0.64 -20.68
CA MET A 498 -32.56 1.63 -19.61
C MET A 498 -33.30 2.86 -20.13
N THR A 499 -34.38 3.22 -19.47
CA THR A 499 -35.25 4.30 -19.93
C THR A 499 -34.52 5.65 -19.90
N ASP A 500 -34.93 6.60 -20.74
CA ASP A 500 -34.40 7.96 -20.72
C ASP A 500 -34.53 8.61 -19.32
N GLU A 501 -35.55 8.23 -18.55
CA GLU A 501 -35.74 8.72 -17.17
C GLU A 501 -34.69 8.13 -16.22
N GLU A 502 -34.42 6.83 -16.29
CA GLU A 502 -33.36 6.17 -15.49
C GLU A 502 -31.96 6.67 -15.84
N ARG A 503 -31.69 6.96 -17.12
CA ARG A 503 -30.45 7.59 -17.56
C ARG A 503 -30.23 8.95 -16.91
N VAL A 504 -31.26 9.80 -16.89
CA VAL A 504 -31.18 11.14 -16.29
C VAL A 504 -31.00 11.05 -14.77
N GLU A 505 -31.65 10.10 -14.10
CA GLU A 505 -31.47 9.89 -12.66
C GLU A 505 -30.04 9.44 -12.32
N LEU A 506 -29.49 8.47 -13.07
CA LEU A 506 -28.11 8.01 -12.87
C LEU A 506 -27.10 9.13 -13.13
N GLU A 507 -27.25 9.90 -14.20
CA GLU A 507 -26.39 11.06 -14.47
C GLU A 507 -26.44 12.08 -13.32
N ALA A 508 -27.62 12.33 -12.74
CA ALA A 508 -27.78 13.24 -11.61
C ALA A 508 -27.06 12.71 -10.35
N ASP A 509 -27.19 11.42 -10.04
CA ASP A 509 -26.54 10.78 -8.90
C ASP A 509 -25.01 10.80 -9.05
N GLU A 510 -24.49 10.50 -10.24
CA GLU A 510 -23.05 10.59 -10.52
C GLU A 510 -22.54 12.04 -10.38
N ASN A 511 -23.29 13.01 -10.88
CA ASN A 511 -22.95 14.43 -10.75
C ASN A 511 -22.88 14.85 -9.27
N GLU A 512 -23.80 14.39 -8.43
CA GLU A 512 -23.78 14.63 -6.99
C GLU A 512 -22.55 13.97 -6.34
N PHE A 513 -22.26 12.71 -6.68
CA PHE A 513 -21.11 11.97 -6.18
C PHE A 513 -19.78 12.69 -6.48
N PHE A 514 -19.51 13.03 -7.76
CA PHE A 514 -18.26 13.70 -8.12
C PHE A 514 -18.15 15.11 -7.52
N ALA A 515 -19.27 15.81 -7.32
CA ALA A 515 -19.28 17.10 -6.63
C ALA A 515 -18.89 16.95 -5.15
N GLU A 516 -19.33 15.90 -4.47
CA GLU A 516 -18.92 15.58 -3.10
C GLU A 516 -17.41 15.31 -3.01
N VAL A 517 -16.91 14.41 -3.86
CA VAL A 517 -15.48 14.04 -3.91
C VAL A 517 -14.61 15.27 -4.17
N ALA A 518 -15.03 16.15 -5.09
CA ALA A 518 -14.31 17.39 -5.38
C ALA A 518 -14.31 18.38 -4.19
N GLU A 519 -15.36 18.42 -3.37
CA GLU A 519 -15.39 19.31 -2.20
C GLU A 519 -14.51 18.78 -1.05
N LYS A 520 -14.34 17.45 -0.88
CA LYS A 520 -13.42 16.88 0.13
C LYS A 520 -11.98 17.39 -0.03
N LYS A 521 -11.50 17.55 -1.28
CA LYS A 521 -10.15 18.07 -1.61
C LYS A 521 -9.95 19.53 -1.27
N ARG A 522 -11.05 20.26 -1.12
CA ARG A 522 -11.10 21.69 -0.90
C ARG A 522 -11.20 22.08 0.56
N MET A 523 -11.33 21.12 1.48
CA MET A 523 -11.50 21.34 2.90
C MET A 523 -10.30 20.78 3.67
N ILE A 524 -9.80 21.51 4.67
CA ILE A 524 -8.93 20.96 5.72
C ILE A 524 -9.82 20.49 6.87
N LEU A 525 -9.62 19.24 7.31
CA LEU A 525 -10.35 18.62 8.41
C LEU A 525 -9.35 17.96 9.35
N SER A 526 -9.39 18.30 10.64
CA SER A 526 -8.53 17.66 11.63
C SER A 526 -9.06 16.28 11.99
N SER A 527 -8.16 15.30 12.09
CA SER A 527 -8.49 14.00 12.66
C SER A 527 -9.00 14.14 14.10
N LYS A 528 -9.74 13.12 14.54
CA LYS A 528 -10.16 12.95 15.94
C LYS A 528 -9.25 11.95 16.63
N ASN A 529 -9.39 11.78 17.94
CA ASN A 529 -8.66 10.71 18.60
C ASN A 529 -9.28 9.36 18.22
N PHE A 530 -8.43 8.35 18.04
CA PHE A 530 -8.91 6.99 17.84
C PHE A 530 -9.81 6.56 19.01
N GLY A 531 -11.00 6.04 18.70
CA GLY A 531 -12.04 5.66 19.67
C GLY A 531 -13.15 6.70 19.87
N ASP A 532 -13.02 7.92 19.34
CA ASP A 532 -14.12 8.88 19.29
C ASP A 532 -15.20 8.40 18.31
N LYS A 533 -16.49 8.61 18.65
CA LYS A 533 -17.63 8.16 17.80
C LYS A 533 -17.60 8.72 16.37
N GLU A 534 -17.07 9.93 16.23
CA GLU A 534 -16.99 10.65 14.95
C GLU A 534 -15.67 10.39 14.22
N PHE A 535 -14.75 9.59 14.79
CA PHE A 535 -13.43 9.34 14.19
C PHE A 535 -13.55 8.76 12.78
N ALA A 536 -14.28 7.64 12.64
CA ALA A 536 -14.45 6.97 11.36
C ALA A 536 -15.08 7.88 10.29
N ALA A 537 -16.18 8.56 10.63
CA ALA A 537 -16.84 9.51 9.73
C ALA A 537 -15.92 10.68 9.34
N THR A 538 -15.09 11.16 10.28
CA THR A 538 -14.12 12.23 10.01
C THR A 538 -13.03 11.75 9.05
N GLU A 539 -12.47 10.55 9.26
CA GLU A 539 -11.44 9.99 8.39
C GLU A 539 -11.96 9.67 6.98
N ALA A 540 -13.21 9.21 6.86
CA ALA A 540 -13.87 9.03 5.56
C ALA A 540 -14.08 10.37 4.83
N ALA A 541 -14.50 11.42 5.54
CA ALA A 541 -14.60 12.77 4.98
C ALA A 541 -13.24 13.39 4.60
N ARG A 542 -12.15 12.95 5.25
CA ARG A 542 -10.77 13.35 4.91
C ARG A 542 -10.21 12.60 3.70
N CYS A 543 -10.65 11.37 3.46
CA CYS A 543 -10.26 10.59 2.29
C CYS A 543 -10.63 11.32 1.00
N LEU A 544 -9.67 11.40 0.08
CA LEU A 544 -9.84 12.14 -1.18
C LEU A 544 -10.40 11.30 -2.32
N GLU A 545 -10.66 10.01 -2.07
CA GLU A 545 -11.24 9.08 -3.07
C GLU A 545 -10.50 9.13 -4.41
N CYS A 546 -9.17 9.02 -4.33
CA CYS A 546 -8.27 9.20 -5.47
C CYS A 546 -8.45 8.12 -6.56
N SER A 547 -9.14 7.01 -6.27
CA SER A 547 -9.55 5.99 -7.23
C SER A 547 -10.65 6.48 -8.18
N TYR A 548 -11.55 7.36 -7.72
CA TYR A 548 -12.66 7.88 -8.52
C TYR A 548 -12.33 9.22 -9.20
N LEU A 549 -11.57 10.06 -8.52
CA LEU A 549 -11.18 11.37 -9.05
C LEU A 549 -9.80 11.72 -8.50
N CYS A 550 -8.83 11.99 -9.36
CA CYS A 550 -7.54 12.54 -8.90
C CYS A 550 -7.55 14.07 -8.86
N ASN A 551 -7.76 14.73 -10.02
CA ASN A 551 -7.80 16.18 -10.28
C ASN A 551 -6.82 17.09 -9.50
N LYS A 552 -5.78 16.54 -8.89
CA LYS A 552 -4.87 17.28 -8.00
C LYS A 552 -4.13 18.39 -8.74
N CYS A 553 -3.76 18.15 -9.99
CA CYS A 553 -3.12 19.13 -10.86
C CYS A 553 -4.01 20.36 -11.15
N VAL A 554 -5.33 20.19 -11.13
CA VAL A 554 -6.32 21.26 -11.25
C VAL A 554 -6.34 22.08 -9.95
N ASP A 555 -6.44 21.39 -8.81
CA ASP A 555 -6.57 22.04 -7.50
C ASP A 555 -5.30 22.80 -7.06
N VAL A 556 -4.11 22.28 -7.36
CA VAL A 556 -2.84 22.91 -6.94
C VAL A 556 -2.33 23.97 -7.91
N CYS A 557 -2.94 24.09 -9.11
CA CYS A 557 -2.49 25.05 -10.11
C CYS A 557 -2.97 26.47 -9.75
N PRO A 558 -2.06 27.40 -9.43
CA PRO A 558 -2.45 28.75 -9.03
C PRO A 558 -3.11 29.53 -10.17
N ASN A 559 -2.76 29.20 -11.42
CA ASN A 559 -3.26 29.88 -12.61
C ASN A 559 -4.44 29.15 -13.27
N ARG A 560 -4.85 27.98 -12.74
CA ARG A 560 -5.88 27.12 -13.35
C ARG A 560 -5.58 26.69 -14.79
N ALA A 561 -4.30 26.48 -15.08
CA ALA A 561 -3.81 25.98 -16.36
C ALA A 561 -4.06 24.49 -16.59
N ASN A 562 -4.58 23.74 -15.60
CA ASN A 562 -5.09 22.39 -15.84
C ASN A 562 -6.58 22.43 -15.54
N VAL A 563 -7.37 21.84 -16.42
CA VAL A 563 -8.83 21.70 -16.26
C VAL A 563 -9.21 20.23 -16.42
N ALA A 564 -10.23 19.80 -15.69
CA ALA A 564 -10.82 18.48 -15.85
C ALA A 564 -11.99 18.61 -16.85
N ILE A 565 -11.93 17.86 -17.94
CA ILE A 565 -12.95 17.75 -18.98
C ILE A 565 -13.76 16.49 -18.69
N ASP A 566 -15.06 16.63 -18.50
CA ASP A 566 -15.96 15.50 -18.32
C ASP A 566 -16.13 14.79 -19.66
N VAL A 567 -15.80 13.50 -19.71
CA VAL A 567 -15.79 12.71 -20.95
C VAL A 567 -16.69 11.48 -20.83
N ARG A 568 -17.55 11.41 -19.81
CA ARG A 568 -18.45 10.25 -19.59
C ARG A 568 -19.32 9.94 -20.80
N ASN A 569 -19.71 10.94 -21.57
CA ASN A 569 -20.55 10.78 -22.76
C ASN A 569 -19.83 10.14 -23.95
N THR A 570 -18.49 10.02 -23.90
CA THR A 570 -17.71 9.50 -25.03
C THR A 570 -17.66 7.98 -25.09
N GLY A 571 -17.80 7.29 -23.95
CA GLY A 571 -17.65 5.83 -23.86
C GLY A 571 -16.24 5.28 -24.16
N ILE A 572 -15.24 6.16 -24.35
CA ILE A 572 -13.89 5.78 -24.79
C ILE A 572 -12.90 5.65 -23.62
N PHE A 573 -13.06 6.49 -22.59
CA PHE A 573 -12.10 6.58 -21.48
C PHE A 573 -12.48 5.69 -20.31
N ALA A 574 -11.46 5.15 -19.62
CA ALA A 574 -11.66 4.46 -18.35
C ALA A 574 -11.96 5.47 -17.22
N ASP A 575 -11.30 6.63 -17.24
CA ASP A 575 -11.55 7.69 -16.26
C ASP A 575 -12.63 8.67 -16.74
N PRO A 576 -13.61 9.03 -15.89
CA PRO A 576 -14.73 9.89 -16.26
C PRO A 576 -14.34 11.35 -16.55
N PHE A 577 -13.14 11.79 -16.12
CA PHE A 577 -12.64 13.10 -16.55
C PHE A 577 -11.18 13.03 -16.99
N GLN A 578 -10.87 13.76 -18.05
CA GLN A 578 -9.52 13.89 -18.57
C GLN A 578 -8.94 15.26 -18.25
N ILE A 579 -7.62 15.30 -18.06
CA ILE A 579 -6.93 16.57 -17.76
C ILE A 579 -6.46 17.21 -19.07
N LEU A 580 -7.05 18.36 -19.38
CA LEU A 580 -6.58 19.24 -20.44
C LEU A 580 -5.68 20.34 -19.85
N HIS A 581 -4.50 20.51 -20.43
CA HIS A 581 -3.57 21.57 -20.09
C HIS A 581 -3.81 22.80 -20.99
N LEU A 582 -3.95 23.97 -20.39
CA LEU A 582 -4.15 25.24 -21.08
C LEU A 582 -2.84 26.02 -21.11
N ASP A 583 -2.20 26.06 -22.28
CA ASP A 583 -0.87 26.64 -22.45
C ASP A 583 -0.79 28.10 -22.01
N ALA A 584 -1.74 28.93 -22.47
CA ALA A 584 -1.76 30.37 -22.21
C ALA A 584 -1.88 30.77 -20.72
N TYR A 585 -2.32 29.85 -19.86
CA TYR A 585 -2.44 30.09 -18.41
C TYR A 585 -1.23 29.56 -17.64
N CYS A 586 -0.40 28.72 -18.26
CA CYS A 586 0.72 28.08 -17.61
C CYS A 586 1.91 29.05 -17.50
N ASN A 587 2.56 29.06 -16.33
CA ASN A 587 3.82 29.76 -16.11
C ASN A 587 4.94 28.81 -15.68
N GLU A 588 4.73 27.50 -15.89
CA GLU A 588 5.67 26.43 -15.60
C GLU A 588 6.22 26.42 -14.15
N CYS A 589 5.43 26.87 -13.17
CA CYS A 589 5.88 26.91 -11.78
C CYS A 589 6.20 25.53 -11.15
N GLY A 590 5.81 24.42 -11.80
CA GLY A 590 6.11 23.06 -11.35
C GLY A 590 5.25 22.54 -10.19
N ASN A 591 4.24 23.30 -9.74
CA ASN A 591 3.35 22.84 -8.65
C ASN A 591 2.62 21.54 -9.01
N CYS A 592 2.03 21.46 -10.21
CA CYS A 592 1.33 20.27 -10.63
C CYS A 592 2.24 19.03 -10.71
N GLU A 593 3.53 19.18 -11.01
CA GLU A 593 4.52 18.09 -11.02
C GLU A 593 4.91 17.64 -9.61
N THR A 594 5.13 18.60 -8.70
CA THR A 594 5.48 18.33 -7.29
C THR A 594 4.41 17.47 -6.62
N PHE A 595 3.14 17.76 -6.92
CA PHE A 595 1.99 17.11 -6.31
C PHE A 595 1.44 15.93 -7.10
N CYS A 596 1.80 15.72 -8.37
CA CYS A 596 1.32 14.58 -9.15
C CYS A 596 1.88 13.27 -8.59
N PRO A 597 1.09 12.18 -8.51
CA PRO A 597 1.62 10.85 -8.14
C PRO A 597 2.46 10.20 -9.24
N TYR A 598 2.39 10.70 -10.47
CA TYR A 598 3.22 10.22 -11.58
C TYR A 598 4.47 11.08 -11.80
N ASP A 599 5.43 10.54 -12.54
CA ASP A 599 6.63 11.26 -12.98
C ASP A 599 6.40 12.05 -14.29
N GLY A 600 7.08 13.19 -14.42
CA GLY A 600 7.11 14.00 -15.65
C GLY A 600 6.25 15.27 -15.66
N GLY A 601 5.23 15.34 -14.80
CA GLY A 601 4.48 16.58 -14.54
C GLY A 601 3.36 16.90 -15.56
N PRO A 602 2.16 17.28 -15.10
CA PRO A 602 1.02 17.57 -15.98
C PRO A 602 1.28 18.64 -17.05
N TYR A 603 1.91 19.77 -16.70
CA TYR A 603 2.17 20.87 -17.64
C TYR A 603 3.05 20.51 -18.85
N ARG A 604 3.77 19.38 -18.80
CA ARG A 604 4.62 18.87 -19.90
C ARG A 604 4.05 17.66 -20.61
N LYS A 605 3.14 16.93 -19.96
CA LYS A 605 2.73 15.58 -20.40
C LYS A 605 1.26 15.48 -20.75
N LYS A 606 0.40 16.32 -20.17
CA LYS A 606 -1.02 16.30 -20.49
C LYS A 606 -1.28 17.00 -21.82
N PHE A 607 -2.32 16.52 -22.49
CA PHE A 607 -2.73 17.03 -23.79
C PHE A 607 -2.99 18.53 -23.68
N THR A 608 -2.34 19.30 -24.54
CA THR A 608 -2.28 20.76 -24.40
C THR A 608 -3.19 21.45 -25.41
N LEU A 609 -4.08 22.31 -24.95
CA LEU A 609 -4.77 23.29 -25.79
C LEU A 609 -3.90 24.55 -25.90
N PHE A 610 -3.50 24.85 -27.13
CA PHE A 610 -2.75 26.05 -27.46
C PHE A 610 -3.69 27.16 -27.89
N SER A 611 -3.51 28.36 -27.34
CA SER A 611 -4.31 29.54 -27.72
C SER A 611 -3.72 30.32 -28.88
N LEU A 612 -2.40 30.18 -29.13
CA LEU A 612 -1.70 30.82 -30.24
C LEU A 612 -0.99 29.76 -31.10
N LYS A 613 -1.03 29.96 -32.41
CA LYS A 613 -0.33 29.10 -33.36
C LYS A 613 1.19 29.10 -33.16
N GLU A 614 1.77 30.24 -32.78
CA GLU A 614 3.21 30.35 -32.49
C GLU A 614 3.61 29.50 -31.27
N ASP A 615 2.78 29.45 -30.23
CA ASP A 615 3.03 28.61 -29.05
C ASP A 615 2.91 27.12 -29.41
N PHE A 616 1.91 26.76 -30.23
CA PHE A 616 1.82 25.42 -30.80
C PHE A 616 3.12 25.08 -31.52
N GLU A 617 3.56 25.88 -32.50
CA GLU A 617 4.76 25.62 -33.31
C GLU A 617 6.07 25.53 -32.50
N ASN A 618 6.19 26.29 -31.40
CA ASN A 618 7.39 26.33 -30.56
C ASN A 618 7.40 25.28 -29.43
N SER A 619 6.27 24.64 -29.14
CA SER A 619 6.15 23.62 -28.09
C SER A 619 6.48 22.21 -28.61
N GLU A 620 6.91 21.34 -27.69
CA GLU A 620 7.08 19.90 -27.94
C GLU A 620 5.91 19.06 -27.38
N ASN A 621 4.96 19.68 -26.67
CA ASN A 621 3.84 18.97 -26.06
C ASN A 621 2.88 18.42 -27.12
N SER A 622 2.37 17.22 -26.89
CA SER A 622 1.17 16.72 -27.59
C SER A 622 -0.03 17.59 -27.22
N GLY A 623 -0.84 17.96 -28.20
CA GLY A 623 -1.89 18.94 -28.02
C GLY A 623 -2.51 19.39 -29.34
N PHE A 624 -3.35 20.41 -29.28
CA PHE A 624 -4.00 20.95 -30.47
C PHE A 624 -4.18 22.46 -30.40
N PHE A 625 -4.29 23.07 -31.58
CA PHE A 625 -4.66 24.46 -31.80
C PHE A 625 -5.88 24.49 -32.72
N ALA A 626 -6.87 25.31 -32.37
CA ALA A 626 -8.10 25.46 -33.14
C ALA A 626 -8.24 26.90 -33.66
N GLU A 627 -8.46 27.07 -34.97
CA GLU A 627 -8.76 28.35 -35.61
C GLU A 627 -10.04 28.24 -36.43
N GLY A 628 -11.18 28.51 -35.79
CA GLY A 628 -12.48 28.22 -36.39
C GLY A 628 -12.68 26.72 -36.52
N GLU A 629 -12.96 26.26 -37.74
CA GLU A 629 -13.14 24.83 -38.06
C GLU A 629 -11.79 24.12 -38.28
N ASP A 630 -10.68 24.84 -38.50
CA ASP A 630 -9.38 24.24 -38.75
C ASP A 630 -8.71 23.80 -37.43
N ILE A 631 -8.32 22.53 -37.35
CA ILE A 631 -7.69 21.92 -36.17
C ILE A 631 -6.29 21.41 -36.52
N LEU A 632 -5.27 21.93 -35.84
CA LEU A 632 -3.91 21.42 -35.91
C LEU A 632 -3.64 20.56 -34.68
N ILE A 633 -3.32 19.28 -34.89
CA ILE A 633 -3.07 18.32 -33.81
C ILE A 633 -1.60 17.93 -33.84
N ARG A 634 -0.93 17.95 -32.69
CA ARG A 634 0.37 17.33 -32.47
C ARG A 634 0.22 16.10 -31.59
N LEU A 635 0.68 14.96 -32.09
CA LEU A 635 0.80 13.72 -31.33
C LEU A 635 2.15 13.08 -31.61
N ASP A 636 2.92 12.80 -30.56
CA ASP A 636 4.26 12.19 -30.65
C ASP A 636 5.20 12.88 -31.66
N GLY A 637 5.09 14.21 -31.76
CA GLY A 637 5.91 15.05 -32.64
C GLY A 637 5.45 15.08 -34.11
N LYS A 638 4.41 14.35 -34.48
CA LYS A 638 3.76 14.46 -35.80
C LYS A 638 2.64 15.49 -35.76
N ILE A 639 2.47 16.22 -36.86
CA ILE A 639 1.40 17.23 -37.01
C ILE A 639 0.38 16.71 -38.02
N HIS A 640 -0.88 16.71 -37.60
CA HIS A 640 -2.04 16.33 -38.38
C HIS A 640 -2.89 17.58 -38.64
N ASN A 641 -3.42 17.71 -39.86
CA ASN A 641 -4.30 18.83 -40.24
C ASN A 641 -5.71 18.27 -40.40
N CYS A 642 -6.54 18.55 -39.41
CA CYS A 642 -7.93 18.11 -39.37
C CYS A 642 -8.86 19.33 -39.43
N SER A 643 -10.14 19.05 -39.61
CA SER A 643 -11.20 20.06 -39.57
C SER A 643 -12.38 19.52 -38.77
N MET A 644 -13.09 20.41 -38.10
CA MET A 644 -14.33 20.08 -37.38
C MET A 644 -15.53 20.23 -38.32
N ASP A 645 -16.41 19.23 -38.37
CA ASP A 645 -17.63 19.32 -39.16
C ASP A 645 -18.78 20.05 -38.43
N ALA A 646 -19.97 20.06 -39.04
CA ALA A 646 -21.14 20.76 -38.50
C ALA A 646 -21.75 20.10 -37.26
N ASP A 647 -21.52 18.79 -37.09
CA ASP A 647 -22.00 18.00 -35.95
C ASP A 647 -20.96 17.96 -34.81
N GLY A 648 -19.80 18.58 -35.03
CA GLY A 648 -18.72 18.65 -34.04
C GLY A 648 -17.85 17.40 -34.02
N ILE A 649 -17.81 16.67 -35.15
CA ILE A 649 -16.98 15.48 -35.34
C ILE A 649 -15.70 15.88 -36.08
N LEU A 650 -14.58 15.32 -35.63
CA LEU A 650 -13.29 15.56 -36.24
C LEU A 650 -13.21 14.83 -37.59
N THR A 651 -12.82 15.55 -38.63
CA THR A 651 -12.68 15.02 -39.99
C THR A 651 -11.31 15.37 -40.58
N GLY A 652 -10.77 14.57 -41.51
CA GLY A 652 -9.61 14.95 -42.32
C GLY A 652 -8.43 13.97 -42.27
N ASP A 653 -7.22 14.45 -41.98
CA ASP A 653 -6.00 13.62 -41.87
C ASP A 653 -5.93 12.94 -40.49
N GLU A 654 -6.87 12.04 -40.23
CA GLU A 654 -6.98 11.28 -38.99
C GLU A 654 -6.01 10.09 -38.90
N GLU A 655 -5.27 9.78 -39.98
CA GLU A 655 -4.38 8.63 -40.02
C GLU A 655 -3.22 8.80 -39.00
N GLY A 656 -3.38 8.18 -37.83
CA GLY A 656 -2.44 8.27 -36.71
C GLY A 656 -2.89 9.18 -35.55
N VAL A 657 -4.07 9.79 -35.62
CA VAL A 657 -4.78 10.36 -34.47
C VAL A 657 -5.52 9.22 -33.78
N THR A 658 -5.43 9.13 -32.44
CA THR A 658 -6.12 8.06 -31.70
C THR A 658 -7.54 8.48 -31.35
N ASP A 659 -8.43 7.51 -31.14
CA ASP A 659 -9.83 7.75 -30.81
C ASP A 659 -9.98 8.59 -29.53
N GLU A 660 -9.08 8.41 -28.54
CA GLU A 660 -9.06 9.22 -27.31
C GLU A 660 -8.74 10.69 -27.61
N VAL A 661 -7.80 10.96 -28.53
CA VAL A 661 -7.45 12.33 -28.92
C VAL A 661 -8.61 12.99 -29.65
N ALA A 662 -9.22 12.28 -30.60
CA ALA A 662 -10.37 12.78 -31.35
C ALA A 662 -11.53 13.11 -30.40
N ALA A 663 -11.92 12.15 -29.56
CA ALA A 663 -13.02 12.31 -28.62
C ALA A 663 -12.83 13.47 -27.64
N LEU A 664 -11.61 13.67 -27.11
CA LEU A 664 -11.33 14.81 -26.24
C LEU A 664 -11.43 16.15 -26.98
N ILE A 665 -10.96 16.23 -28.22
CA ILE A 665 -11.05 17.46 -29.03
C ILE A 665 -12.51 17.78 -29.34
N GLU A 666 -13.29 16.78 -29.76
CA GLU A 666 -14.71 16.88 -30.06
C GLU A 666 -15.51 17.34 -28.84
N GLU A 667 -15.28 16.72 -27.67
CA GLU A 667 -15.89 17.13 -26.40
C GLU A 667 -15.51 18.57 -26.03
N VAL A 668 -14.24 18.95 -26.20
CA VAL A 668 -13.81 20.32 -25.93
C VAL A 668 -14.47 21.31 -26.89
N TYR A 669 -14.62 20.95 -28.15
CA TYR A 669 -15.22 21.82 -29.17
C TYR A 669 -16.74 21.99 -28.96
N THR A 670 -17.44 20.91 -28.62
CA THR A 670 -18.91 20.90 -28.48
C THR A 670 -19.37 21.44 -27.12
N SER A 671 -18.79 20.93 -26.03
CA SER A 671 -19.24 21.22 -24.65
C SER A 671 -18.39 22.30 -23.94
N TYR A 672 -17.12 22.47 -24.35
CA TYR A 672 -16.18 23.38 -23.69
C TYR A 672 -15.61 24.47 -24.61
N SER A 673 -16.34 24.87 -25.66
CA SER A 673 -15.91 25.86 -26.67
C SER A 673 -15.41 27.19 -26.08
N TYR A 674 -15.84 27.55 -24.87
CA TYR A 674 -15.35 28.72 -24.14
C TYR A 674 -13.85 28.66 -23.81
N LEU A 675 -13.22 27.47 -23.85
CA LEU A 675 -11.78 27.28 -23.68
C LEU A 675 -10.99 27.61 -24.95
N LEU A 676 -11.62 27.58 -26.14
CA LEU A 676 -11.00 27.88 -27.44
C LEU A 676 -10.85 29.39 -27.71
N GLY A 677 -11.13 30.24 -26.72
CA GLY A 677 -11.11 31.70 -26.86
C GLY A 677 -9.71 32.27 -27.14
N TYR A 678 -9.68 33.38 -27.88
CA TYR A 678 -8.45 34.12 -28.17
C TYR A 678 -7.86 34.80 -26.92
N VAL A 679 -6.55 34.68 -26.76
CA VAL A 679 -5.77 35.44 -25.78
C VAL A 679 -5.03 36.55 -26.54
N GLU A 680 -5.09 37.80 -26.07
CA GLU A 680 -4.34 38.90 -26.70
C GLU A 680 -2.84 38.61 -26.61
N ALA A 681 -2.16 38.67 -27.76
CA ALA A 681 -0.72 38.43 -27.90
C ALA A 681 0.15 39.52 -27.25
#